data_AF-A0A5N5L1B5-F1
#
_entry.id   AF-A0A5N5L1B5-F1
#
_cell.length_a   1.000
_cell.length_b   1.000
_cell.length_c   1.000
_cell.angle_alpha   90.00
_cell.angle_beta   90.00
_cell.angle_gamma   90.00
#
_symmetry.space_group_name_H-M   'P 1'
#
loop_
_entity.id
_entity.type
_entity.pdbx_description
1 polymer ?
#
loop_
_entity_poly.entity_id
_entity_poly.type
_entity_poly.pdbx_seq_one_letter_code
_entity_poly.pdbx_strand_id
1 'polypeptide(L)'
;MALRSLTTRIQRVGILSLLSLVSSGIALILFAQNTGSSSAKNIRNQSTTDAGQGVFRIGSHLSVQTWLAILGATFAVLSHGLTGTYTHIFDSWCTLAAKKRPASLNYTRYLNSQPHAPTILGLYHGFPSLVILHYIFLALAIALSVGYKFAVIEVTYRAVEELPLAQIRLQPPPARAVVTTSPWITDAPMSEPNRAFVHHGLEYDDGVAALSPPRGVTMAGWANCSDAGFHPLDRGTLVTREVVMSATLEKEGFGGEGPYVMRKKEAAGWYRVPEPGTVQIQWAKRGNWLDDASGTQPGLAERRLTYRMRLAVAEMHRRVMNSSCEHIPGGSGDVLAVSERSITLRSAASSVVAGNQRFVAALLDVEGMGPRDGVSVILRGIMAGWGSQLADNGPPPLGHAPPHTEPFRKEEGTSTWICVEYPTKTKVRVAILDTGCDVAANCIVNLGDGEARLEGHWKDWVGASTLPIDDDPKQHGTLAVSLLLRVARHTEVFVARIARDQEGLKVATDNIVKAISYAAAEWDVDIVSMSFGFDVRILAVEKAISETITKRREAGRDILFFAAANNDGLNNDEMFPASDPNVISVSGTDHSGAFLQKYHPNPRPNKRGIPRFGTLAENVPYDCANEHSFRSGCSLATPILAGLIATVVQYVEHMGDDGLRHGVRTRDGILQVMNHMADSNDMSHKYIAPWKFFKRNGEGRIALIRSALDELQPCR
;
A
#
# COMPACT_ATOMS: atom_id res chain seq x y z
N MET A 1 55.94 24.42 41.91
CA MET A 1 56.49 23.07 41.63
C MET A 1 55.41 21.98 41.53
N ALA A 2 54.43 21.92 42.45
CA ALA A 2 53.45 20.82 42.55
C ALA A 2 52.65 20.48 41.27
N LEU A 3 52.27 21.45 40.42
CA LEU A 3 51.42 21.17 39.25
C LEU A 3 52.07 20.23 38.20
N ARG A 4 53.41 20.13 38.17
CA ARG A 4 54.11 19.17 37.30
C ARG A 4 54.11 17.73 37.85
N SER A 5 53.81 17.48 39.12
CA SER A 5 53.82 16.12 39.70
C SER A 5 52.49 15.38 39.53
N LEU A 6 51.36 16.10 39.42
CA LEU A 6 50.06 15.47 39.16
C LEU A 6 49.98 14.97 37.71
N THR A 7 50.37 15.80 36.74
CA THR A 7 50.37 15.45 35.31
C THR A 7 51.32 14.30 34.97
N THR A 8 52.53 14.29 35.55
CA THR A 8 53.50 13.18 35.38
C THR A 8 53.12 11.90 36.14
N ARG A 9 52.22 11.97 37.12
CA ARG A 9 51.58 10.78 37.73
C ARG A 9 50.42 10.26 36.88
N ILE A 10 49.59 11.15 36.33
CA ILE A 10 48.49 10.80 35.43
C ILE A 10 49.01 10.18 34.13
N GLN A 11 50.16 10.62 33.60
CA GLN A 11 50.85 9.98 32.46
C GLN A 11 51.26 8.51 32.69
N ARG A 12 51.27 8.01 33.94
CA ARG A 12 51.68 6.63 34.28
C ARG A 12 50.52 5.66 34.48
N VAL A 13 49.29 6.16 34.60
CA VAL A 13 48.10 5.35 34.33
C VAL A 13 47.81 5.53 32.84
N GLY A 14 47.54 4.45 32.11
CA GLY A 14 47.28 4.56 30.67
C GLY A 14 46.11 5.50 30.39
N ILE A 15 46.38 6.75 29.98
CA ILE A 15 45.32 7.76 29.77
C ILE A 15 44.31 7.25 28.73
N LEU A 16 44.80 6.54 27.70
CA LEU A 16 43.99 5.84 26.70
C LEU A 16 43.11 4.73 27.29
N SER A 17 43.62 3.88 28.20
CA SER A 17 42.82 2.80 28.80
C SER A 17 41.84 3.30 29.86
N LEU A 18 42.14 4.40 30.55
CA LEU A 18 41.20 5.04 31.48
C LEU A 18 40.10 5.79 30.70
N LEU A 19 40.43 6.46 29.61
CA LEU A 19 39.45 7.04 28.68
C LEU A 19 38.60 5.97 27.99
N SER A 20 39.18 4.82 27.62
CA SER A 20 38.43 3.72 27.00
C SER A 20 37.44 3.07 27.97
N LEU A 21 37.82 2.92 29.24
CA LEU A 21 36.94 2.44 30.32
C LEU A 21 35.78 3.42 30.57
N VAL A 22 36.06 4.73 30.67
CA VAL A 22 35.03 5.75 30.93
C VAL A 22 34.07 5.91 29.75
N SER A 23 34.57 5.97 28.52
CA SER A 23 33.75 6.12 27.31
C SER A 23 32.87 4.90 27.03
N SER A 24 33.41 3.68 27.18
CA SER A 24 32.61 2.45 27.07
C SER A 24 31.55 2.34 28.17
N GLY A 25 31.86 2.73 29.41
CA GLY A 25 30.88 2.81 30.50
C GLY A 25 29.73 3.77 30.21
N ILE A 26 30.01 4.97 29.69
CA ILE A 26 28.97 5.94 29.28
C ILE A 26 28.13 5.38 28.13
N ALA A 27 28.74 4.75 27.13
CA ALA A 27 28.03 4.14 26.00
C ALA A 27 27.05 3.04 26.45
N LEU A 28 27.44 2.20 27.42
CA LEU A 28 26.56 1.17 27.99
C LEU A 28 25.37 1.76 28.76
N ILE A 29 25.57 2.88 29.48
CA ILE A 29 24.48 3.58 30.17
C ILE A 29 23.48 4.17 29.16
N LEU A 30 23.96 4.80 28.08
CA LEU A 30 23.11 5.33 27.00
C LEU A 30 22.33 4.21 26.28
N PHE A 31 22.95 3.05 26.06
CA PHE A 31 22.30 1.88 25.48
C PHE A 31 21.17 1.34 26.39
N ALA A 32 21.40 1.27 27.70
CA ALA A 32 20.36 0.90 28.68
C ALA A 32 19.24 1.96 28.81
N GLN A 33 19.53 3.25 28.62
CA GLN A 33 18.49 4.28 28.57
C GLN A 33 17.58 4.12 27.34
N ASN A 34 18.13 3.70 26.19
CA ASN A 34 17.34 3.46 24.97
C ASN A 34 16.33 2.31 25.10
N THR A 35 16.55 1.32 25.98
CA THR A 35 15.56 0.24 26.24
C THR A 35 14.47 0.64 27.24
N GLY A 36 14.72 1.62 28.11
CA GLY A 36 13.77 2.04 29.15
C GLY A 36 12.88 3.25 28.79
N SER A 37 13.34 4.16 27.92
CA SER A 37 12.81 5.53 27.81
C SER A 37 11.42 5.71 27.14
N SER A 38 10.57 4.67 27.07
CA SER A 38 9.23 4.78 26.46
C SER A 38 8.06 4.24 27.30
N SER A 39 8.28 3.73 28.51
CA SER A 39 7.19 3.17 29.33
C SER A 39 6.15 4.23 29.80
N ALA A 40 6.55 5.49 29.94
CA ALA A 40 5.84 6.47 30.77
C ALA A 40 4.81 7.40 30.10
N LYS A 41 4.51 7.28 28.78
CA LYS A 41 3.70 8.33 28.09
C LYS A 41 2.51 7.91 27.21
N ASN A 42 2.24 6.62 26.98
CA ASN A 42 1.07 6.18 26.17
C ASN A 42 0.27 5.02 26.80
N ILE A 43 0.27 4.90 28.12
CA ILE A 43 -0.59 3.93 28.84
C ILE A 43 -1.92 4.61 29.17
N ARG A 44 -2.94 4.46 28.30
CA ARG A 44 -4.34 4.75 28.66
C ARG A 44 -5.42 3.93 27.93
N ASN A 45 -5.05 2.88 27.19
CA ASN A 45 -5.97 1.82 26.78
C ASN A 45 -5.21 0.48 26.87
N GLN A 46 -5.71 -0.46 27.67
CA GLN A 46 -5.01 -1.70 28.02
C GLN A 46 -5.63 -2.93 27.35
N SER A 47 -4.76 -3.83 26.90
CA SER A 47 -4.84 -5.25 27.26
C SER A 47 -3.43 -5.69 27.64
N THR A 48 -3.27 -6.42 28.74
CA THR A 48 -2.03 -6.44 29.53
C THR A 48 -1.14 -7.66 29.31
N THR A 49 0.12 -7.41 28.97
CA THR A 49 1.27 -8.22 29.41
C THR A 49 2.40 -7.30 29.89
N ASP A 50 3.08 -7.74 30.95
CA ASP A 50 4.39 -7.31 31.47
C ASP A 50 4.79 -5.83 31.46
N ALA A 51 4.40 -5.12 32.52
CA ALA A 51 4.91 -3.78 32.87
C ALA A 51 6.41 -3.75 33.29
N GLY A 52 7.16 -4.84 33.11
CA GLY A 52 8.58 -4.97 33.46
C GLY A 52 9.55 -5.12 32.28
N GLN A 53 9.06 -5.28 31.04
CA GLN A 53 9.92 -5.56 29.89
C GLN A 53 10.34 -4.27 29.15
N GLY A 54 11.65 -4.06 29.01
CA GLY A 54 12.23 -2.93 28.26
C GLY A 54 12.40 -3.24 26.78
N VAL A 55 11.51 -2.72 25.93
CA VAL A 55 11.51 -2.96 24.48
C VAL A 55 12.72 -2.29 23.82
N PHE A 56 13.58 -3.07 23.16
CA PHE A 56 14.72 -2.55 22.42
C PHE A 56 14.28 -1.74 21.19
N ARG A 57 14.41 -0.41 21.26
CA ARG A 57 14.08 0.48 20.14
C ARG A 57 15.25 0.65 19.18
N ILE A 58 15.12 0.03 18.02
CA ILE A 58 15.98 0.27 16.86
C ILE A 58 15.76 1.71 16.40
N GLY A 59 16.79 2.54 16.43
CA GLY A 59 16.73 3.88 15.83
C GLY A 59 16.54 3.79 14.31
N SER A 60 15.70 4.66 13.73
CA SER A 60 15.15 4.59 12.36
C SER A 60 16.13 4.60 11.18
N HIS A 61 17.44 4.50 11.43
CA HIS A 61 18.52 4.64 10.46
C HIS A 61 19.64 3.58 10.58
N LEU A 62 19.56 2.63 11.54
CA LEU A 62 20.59 1.61 11.78
C LEU A 62 19.95 0.23 11.99
N SER A 63 20.54 -0.84 11.46
CA SER A 63 19.98 -2.20 11.60
C SER A 63 20.32 -2.84 12.95
N VAL A 64 19.63 -3.93 13.30
CA VAL A 64 19.93 -4.75 14.49
C VAL A 64 21.39 -5.26 14.45
N GLN A 65 21.88 -5.65 13.27
CA GLN A 65 23.28 -6.07 13.08
C GLN A 65 24.26 -4.93 13.37
N THR A 66 23.94 -3.69 12.96
CA THR A 66 24.78 -2.52 13.29
C THR A 66 24.80 -2.25 14.80
N TRP A 67 23.67 -2.37 15.50
CA TRP A 67 23.62 -2.23 16.95
C TRP A 67 24.39 -3.33 17.70
N LEU A 68 24.32 -4.58 17.22
CA LEU A 68 25.13 -5.68 17.73
C LEU A 68 26.63 -5.46 17.50
N ALA A 69 27.03 -4.91 16.36
CA ALA A 69 28.42 -4.57 16.06
C ALA A 69 28.94 -3.43 16.97
N ILE A 70 28.13 -2.40 17.22
CA ILE A 70 28.44 -1.32 18.16
C ILE A 70 28.65 -1.89 19.58
N LEU A 71 27.75 -2.77 20.04
CA LEU A 71 27.84 -3.41 21.35
C LEU A 71 29.07 -4.35 21.46
N GLY A 72 29.37 -5.13 20.42
CA GLY A 72 30.59 -5.94 20.37
C GLY A 72 31.86 -5.08 20.47
N ALA A 73 31.89 -3.93 19.79
CA ALA A 73 32.99 -2.99 19.85
C ALA A 73 33.15 -2.35 21.25
N THR A 74 32.07 -1.96 21.94
CA THR A 74 32.19 -1.39 23.29
C THR A 74 32.70 -2.43 24.30
N PHE A 75 32.28 -3.69 24.20
CA PHE A 75 32.82 -4.76 25.05
C PHE A 75 34.31 -5.08 24.76
N ALA A 76 34.74 -5.05 23.50
CA ALA A 76 36.16 -5.22 23.15
C ALA A 76 37.03 -4.09 23.70
N VAL A 77 36.57 -2.84 23.57
CA VAL A 77 37.27 -1.64 24.08
C VAL A 77 37.30 -1.60 25.63
N LEU A 78 36.26 -2.10 26.29
CA LEU A 78 36.21 -2.29 27.74
C LEU A 78 37.20 -3.38 28.19
N SER A 79 37.24 -4.52 27.49
CA SER A 79 38.15 -5.63 27.76
C SER A 79 39.63 -5.20 27.67
N HIS A 80 39.98 -4.43 26.65
CA HIS A 80 41.33 -3.87 26.50
C HIS A 80 41.75 -2.98 27.70
N GLY A 81 40.83 -2.17 28.24
CA GLY A 81 41.06 -1.37 29.45
C GLY A 81 41.30 -2.22 30.69
N LEU A 82 40.55 -3.32 30.85
CA LEU A 82 40.69 -4.27 31.95
C LEU A 82 42.03 -4.99 31.94
N THR A 83 42.55 -5.40 30.78
CA THR A 83 43.85 -6.11 30.67
C THR A 83 45.01 -5.30 31.28
N GLY A 84 45.09 -4.00 30.97
CA GLY A 84 46.11 -3.12 31.55
C GLY A 84 45.93 -2.84 33.04
N THR A 85 44.71 -2.97 33.57
CA THR A 85 44.47 -2.88 35.02
C THR A 85 44.87 -4.16 35.75
N TYR A 86 44.66 -5.33 35.13
CA TYR A 86 45.03 -6.63 35.68
C TYR A 86 46.55 -6.79 35.89
N THR A 87 47.37 -6.39 34.91
CA THR A 87 48.84 -6.52 35.01
C THR A 87 49.41 -5.71 36.18
N HIS A 88 48.96 -4.46 36.37
CA HIS A 88 49.36 -3.64 37.52
C HIS A 88 48.98 -4.25 38.89
N ILE A 89 47.87 -4.99 38.96
CA ILE A 89 47.47 -5.73 40.18
C ILE A 89 48.36 -6.95 40.39
N PHE A 90 48.68 -7.69 39.32
CA PHE A 90 49.57 -8.85 39.36
C PHE A 90 50.98 -8.48 39.82
N ASP A 91 51.60 -7.44 39.25
CA ASP A 91 52.93 -6.95 39.65
C ASP A 91 52.95 -6.48 41.11
N SER A 92 51.87 -5.84 41.57
CA SER A 92 51.69 -5.44 42.97
C SER A 92 51.63 -6.65 43.91
N TRP A 93 50.90 -7.70 43.52
CA TRP A 93 50.79 -8.95 44.28
C TRP A 93 52.12 -9.71 44.33
N CYS A 94 52.82 -9.87 43.20
CA CYS A 94 54.14 -10.48 43.14
C CYS A 94 55.19 -9.72 43.98
N THR A 95 55.13 -8.39 43.98
CA THR A 95 55.98 -7.54 44.85
C THR A 95 55.72 -7.78 46.34
N LEU A 96 54.46 -7.95 46.74
CA LEU A 96 54.08 -8.28 48.12
C LEU A 96 54.46 -9.72 48.51
N ALA A 97 54.39 -10.67 47.58
CA ALA A 97 54.80 -12.06 47.79
C ALA A 97 56.32 -12.18 47.96
N ALA A 98 57.11 -11.52 47.11
CA ALA A 98 58.58 -11.53 47.17
C ALA A 98 59.13 -10.99 48.51
N LYS A 99 58.47 -9.99 49.11
CA LYS A 99 58.85 -9.46 50.43
C LYS A 99 58.72 -10.45 51.60
N LYS A 100 58.02 -11.59 51.42
CA LYS A 100 57.79 -12.57 52.50
C LYS A 100 58.80 -13.73 52.54
N ARG A 101 59.83 -13.76 51.69
CA ARG A 101 60.85 -14.84 51.67
C ARG A 101 62.27 -14.25 51.68
N PRO A 102 63.15 -14.63 52.64
CA PRO A 102 64.45 -13.97 52.83
C PRO A 102 65.52 -14.30 51.76
N ALA A 103 65.22 -15.20 50.82
CA ALA A 103 66.16 -15.66 49.79
C ALA A 103 65.55 -15.73 48.37
N SER A 104 64.55 -14.89 48.07
CA SER A 104 63.97 -14.79 46.71
C SER A 104 64.57 -13.66 45.88
N LEU A 105 64.50 -13.80 44.55
CA LEU A 105 64.95 -12.79 43.58
C LEU A 105 64.33 -11.41 43.90
N ASN A 106 65.14 -10.33 43.82
CA ASN A 106 64.68 -8.98 44.11
C ASN A 106 63.72 -8.49 43.00
N TYR A 107 62.42 -8.75 43.18
CA TYR A 107 61.38 -8.48 42.18
C TYR A 107 61.30 -7.00 41.80
N THR A 108 61.60 -6.08 42.73
CA THR A 108 61.77 -4.64 42.45
C THR A 108 62.85 -4.36 41.40
N ARG A 109 63.93 -5.14 41.37
CA ARG A 109 65.03 -5.00 40.40
C ARG A 109 64.65 -5.61 39.04
N TYR A 110 63.81 -6.64 39.02
CA TYR A 110 63.22 -7.23 37.81
C TYR A 110 62.18 -6.29 37.17
N LEU A 111 61.23 -5.75 37.95
CA LEU A 111 60.29 -4.73 37.47
C LEU A 111 61.02 -3.48 36.95
N ASN A 112 62.08 -3.04 37.63
CA ASN A 112 62.95 -1.95 37.16
C ASN A 112 63.82 -2.30 35.93
N SER A 113 63.79 -3.54 35.44
CA SER A 113 64.42 -3.94 34.17
C SER A 113 63.40 -4.11 33.02
N GLN A 114 62.10 -4.06 33.31
CA GLN A 114 61.07 -4.01 32.27
C GLN A 114 60.86 -2.57 31.77
N PRO A 115 60.50 -2.36 30.48
CA PRO A 115 60.37 -1.03 29.88
C PRO A 115 59.25 -0.13 30.46
N HIS A 116 58.43 -0.64 31.41
CA HIS A 116 57.29 0.06 32.00
C HIS A 116 57.44 0.29 33.53
N ALA A 117 58.66 0.25 34.06
CA ALA A 117 58.98 0.30 35.50
C ALA A 117 58.39 1.50 36.29
N PRO A 118 57.55 1.28 37.32
CA PRO A 118 57.04 2.34 38.19
C PRO A 118 57.85 2.46 39.49
N THR A 119 58.82 3.39 39.54
CA THR A 119 59.64 3.61 40.74
C THR A 119 58.96 4.44 41.84
N ILE A 120 58.85 3.84 43.04
CA ILE A 120 58.83 4.46 44.39
C ILE A 120 57.63 5.41 44.66
N LEU A 121 56.62 5.06 45.48
CA LEU A 121 56.68 4.99 46.95
C LEU A 121 55.37 4.41 47.56
N GLY A 122 55.48 3.62 48.64
CA GLY A 122 54.54 3.56 49.79
C GLY A 122 53.06 3.19 49.59
N LEU A 123 52.63 2.02 50.10
CA LEU A 123 51.22 1.74 50.37
C LEU A 123 50.76 2.51 51.63
N TYR A 124 49.75 3.38 51.50
CA TYR A 124 48.63 3.56 52.45
C TYR A 124 47.57 4.45 51.76
N HIS A 125 46.28 4.26 52.12
CA HIS A 125 45.06 4.83 51.49
C HIS A 125 44.71 4.25 50.10
N GLY A 126 43.51 3.66 49.98
CA GLY A 126 43.03 2.99 48.76
C GLY A 126 41.69 2.24 48.94
N PHE A 127 40.63 2.96 49.27
CA PHE A 127 39.21 2.56 49.35
C PHE A 127 38.82 1.07 49.13
N PRO A 128 38.64 0.28 50.21
CA PRO A 128 38.08 -1.08 50.14
C PRO A 128 36.63 -1.13 49.65
N SER A 129 35.83 -0.10 49.97
CA SER A 129 34.40 -0.03 49.61
C SER A 129 34.16 0.05 48.11
N LEU A 130 35.06 0.69 47.34
CA LEU A 130 34.99 0.69 45.87
C LEU A 130 35.20 -0.71 45.28
N VAL A 131 36.04 -1.54 45.90
CA VAL A 131 36.30 -2.91 45.45
C VAL A 131 35.10 -3.83 45.70
N ILE A 132 34.44 -3.70 46.86
CA ILE A 132 33.21 -4.44 47.17
C ILE A 132 32.07 -4.00 46.23
N LEU A 133 31.91 -2.69 46.01
CA LEU A 133 30.94 -2.15 45.06
C LEU A 133 31.19 -2.67 43.63
N HIS A 134 32.46 -2.77 43.21
CA HIS A 134 32.85 -3.29 41.90
C HIS A 134 32.46 -4.76 41.70
N TYR A 135 32.65 -5.63 42.69
CA TYR A 135 32.20 -7.03 42.60
C TYR A 135 30.67 -7.16 42.59
N ILE A 136 29.94 -6.29 43.29
CA ILE A 136 28.47 -6.23 43.22
C ILE A 136 28.02 -5.82 41.82
N PHE A 137 28.62 -4.80 41.21
CA PHE A 137 28.34 -4.41 39.82
C PHE A 137 28.69 -5.51 38.81
N LEU A 138 29.79 -6.25 39.01
CA LEU A 138 30.18 -7.36 38.15
C LEU A 138 29.17 -8.52 38.23
N ALA A 139 28.73 -8.89 39.44
CA ALA A 139 27.68 -9.89 39.63
C ALA A 139 26.34 -9.45 39.01
N LEU A 140 25.97 -8.17 39.18
CA LEU A 140 24.77 -7.59 38.56
C LEU A 140 24.85 -7.60 37.03
N ALA A 141 26.00 -7.27 36.45
CA ALA A 141 26.21 -7.30 35.00
C ALA A 141 26.13 -8.73 34.42
N ILE A 142 26.66 -9.73 35.13
CA ILE A 142 26.52 -11.14 34.75
C ILE A 142 25.06 -11.57 34.84
N ALA A 143 24.36 -11.25 35.94
CA ALA A 143 22.94 -11.55 36.11
C ALA A 143 22.06 -10.87 35.04
N LEU A 144 22.35 -9.62 34.69
CA LEU A 144 21.66 -8.90 33.61
C LEU A 144 21.97 -9.49 32.22
N SER A 145 23.19 -9.95 31.96
CA SER A 145 23.56 -10.59 30.69
C SER A 145 22.90 -11.96 30.51
N VAL A 146 22.87 -12.78 31.56
CA VAL A 146 22.14 -14.06 31.57
C VAL A 146 20.63 -13.81 31.48
N GLY A 147 20.10 -12.87 32.27
CA GLY A 147 18.70 -12.47 32.23
C GLY A 147 18.27 -11.98 30.85
N TYR A 148 19.07 -11.12 30.20
CA TYR A 148 18.82 -10.64 28.83
C TYR A 148 18.71 -11.79 27.82
N LYS A 149 19.59 -12.80 27.89
CA LYS A 149 19.55 -13.99 27.03
C LYS A 149 18.25 -14.81 27.19
N PHE A 150 17.56 -14.70 28.32
CA PHE A 150 16.27 -15.36 28.59
C PHE A 150 15.07 -14.40 28.60
N ALA A 151 15.27 -13.09 28.42
CA ALA A 151 14.21 -12.07 28.42
C ALA A 151 13.76 -11.68 27.00
N VAL A 152 14.56 -11.94 25.97
CA VAL A 152 14.15 -11.80 24.57
C VAL A 152 13.35 -13.04 24.16
N ILE A 153 12.08 -13.09 24.56
CA ILE A 153 11.15 -14.17 24.24
C ILE A 153 10.39 -13.89 22.95
N GLU A 154 10.05 -12.62 22.68
CA GLU A 154 9.29 -12.22 21.50
C GLU A 154 10.03 -11.17 20.65
N VAL A 155 10.09 -11.43 19.34
CA VAL A 155 10.43 -10.43 18.32
C VAL A 155 9.14 -10.10 17.58
N THR A 156 8.67 -8.86 17.68
CA THR A 156 7.45 -8.41 16.99
C THR A 156 7.71 -8.25 15.49
N TYR A 157 7.55 -9.36 14.76
CA TYR A 157 7.56 -9.38 13.31
C TYR A 157 6.20 -8.95 12.74
N ARG A 158 6.19 -8.49 11.49
CA ARG A 158 4.98 -8.27 10.69
C ARG A 158 5.16 -9.03 9.39
N ALA A 159 4.43 -10.12 9.24
CA ALA A 159 4.30 -10.84 7.98
C ALA A 159 3.01 -10.46 7.24
N VAL A 160 2.90 -10.93 6.00
CA VAL A 160 1.66 -11.04 5.24
C VAL A 160 1.61 -12.49 4.80
N GLU A 161 0.55 -13.22 5.16
CA GLU A 161 0.47 -14.67 5.03
C GLU A 161 -0.87 -15.07 4.42
N GLU A 162 -0.86 -16.05 3.51
CA GLU A 162 -2.05 -16.56 2.86
C GLU A 162 -2.64 -17.74 3.65
N LEU A 163 -3.80 -17.52 4.28
CA LEU A 163 -4.48 -18.55 5.07
C LEU A 163 -5.38 -19.43 4.16
N PRO A 164 -5.24 -20.78 4.21
CA PRO A 164 -6.12 -21.68 3.48
C PRO A 164 -7.61 -21.46 3.78
N LEU A 165 -8.45 -21.39 2.73
CA LEU A 165 -9.90 -21.13 2.82
C LEU A 165 -10.65 -22.03 3.83
N ALA A 166 -10.16 -23.25 4.09
CA ALA A 166 -10.74 -24.19 5.04
C ALA A 166 -10.60 -23.77 6.52
N GLN A 167 -9.63 -22.91 6.85
CA GLN A 167 -9.37 -22.43 8.22
C GLN A 167 -10.33 -21.30 8.65
N ILE A 168 -10.96 -20.64 7.68
CA ILE A 168 -11.86 -19.49 7.89
C ILE A 168 -13.26 -19.95 7.46
N ARG A 169 -14.13 -20.27 8.43
CA ARG A 169 -15.49 -20.74 8.16
C ARG A 169 -16.46 -19.57 8.18
N LEU A 170 -16.95 -19.16 7.01
CA LEU A 170 -18.00 -18.15 6.86
C LEU A 170 -19.38 -18.80 6.92
N GLN A 171 -20.27 -18.26 7.75
CA GLN A 171 -21.64 -18.74 7.94
C GLN A 171 -22.66 -17.59 7.87
N PRO A 172 -23.89 -17.81 7.36
CA PRO A 172 -24.92 -16.77 7.39
C PRO A 172 -25.33 -16.44 8.85
N PRO A 173 -25.61 -15.17 9.19
CA PRO A 173 -26.09 -14.81 10.52
C PRO A 173 -27.38 -15.57 10.89
N PRO A 174 -27.50 -16.13 12.10
CA PRO A 174 -28.63 -17.00 12.43
C PRO A 174 -29.96 -16.23 12.47
N ALA A 175 -30.90 -16.69 11.65
CA ALA A 175 -32.26 -16.15 11.59
C ALA A 175 -33.11 -16.54 12.82
N ARG A 176 -32.87 -17.72 13.42
CA ARG A 176 -33.68 -18.26 14.50
C ARG A 176 -33.14 -17.84 15.88
N ALA A 177 -33.92 -17.05 16.61
CA ALA A 177 -33.62 -16.71 18.00
C ALA A 177 -33.95 -17.89 18.94
N VAL A 178 -32.95 -18.72 19.24
CA VAL A 178 -33.10 -19.88 20.13
C VAL A 178 -31.95 -19.92 21.15
N VAL A 179 -32.30 -19.66 22.42
CA VAL A 179 -31.48 -19.84 23.64
C VAL A 179 -30.24 -18.95 23.80
N THR A 180 -29.47 -18.63 22.76
CA THR A 180 -28.37 -17.65 22.84
C THR A 180 -28.73 -16.32 22.18
N THR A 181 -28.15 -15.21 22.67
CA THR A 181 -28.27 -13.89 22.03
C THR A 181 -27.70 -13.96 20.63
N SER A 182 -28.54 -13.79 19.60
CA SER A 182 -28.11 -13.90 18.20
C SER A 182 -26.97 -12.91 17.90
N PRO A 183 -25.86 -13.33 17.27
CA PRO A 183 -24.66 -12.51 17.10
C PRO A 183 -24.90 -11.18 16.38
N TRP A 184 -25.91 -11.11 15.50
CA TRP A 184 -26.21 -9.89 14.76
C TRP A 184 -26.94 -8.81 15.58
N ILE A 185 -27.43 -9.13 16.77
CA ILE A 185 -28.13 -8.15 17.63
C ILE A 185 -27.16 -7.03 18.05
N THR A 186 -25.90 -7.37 18.35
CA THR A 186 -24.84 -6.42 18.77
C THR A 186 -24.35 -5.48 17.67
N ASP A 187 -24.64 -5.80 16.41
CA ASP A 187 -24.21 -5.03 15.24
C ASP A 187 -25.12 -3.79 15.05
N ALA A 188 -25.03 -2.84 15.99
CA ALA A 188 -25.80 -1.60 15.96
C ALA A 188 -25.11 -0.49 15.13
N PRO A 189 -25.84 0.50 14.61
CA PRO A 189 -25.26 1.65 13.91
C PRO A 189 -24.18 2.34 14.77
N MET A 190 -22.99 2.57 14.19
CA MET A 190 -21.81 3.14 14.87
C MET A 190 -21.24 2.30 16.04
N SER A 191 -21.67 1.05 16.22
CA SER A 191 -21.02 0.09 17.13
C SER A 191 -19.66 -0.32 16.57
N GLU A 192 -18.59 -0.30 17.37
CA GLU A 192 -17.28 -0.80 16.93
C GLU A 192 -17.21 -2.33 16.72
N PRO A 193 -17.75 -3.19 17.60
CA PRO A 193 -17.66 -4.65 17.46
C PRO A 193 -18.80 -5.24 16.61
N ASN A 194 -18.95 -4.81 15.36
CA ASN A 194 -19.83 -5.50 14.40
C ASN A 194 -19.24 -6.87 14.02
N ARG A 195 -20.08 -7.88 13.77
CA ARG A 195 -19.64 -9.27 13.44
C ARG A 195 -20.01 -9.72 12.03
N ALA A 196 -21.11 -9.19 11.50
CA ALA A 196 -21.61 -9.51 10.16
C ALA A 196 -22.22 -8.29 9.42
N PHE A 197 -22.62 -7.23 10.11
CA PHE A 197 -23.31 -6.09 9.49
C PHE A 197 -22.53 -4.77 9.56
N VAL A 198 -22.41 -4.08 8.42
CA VAL A 198 -21.76 -2.77 8.30
C VAL A 198 -22.77 -1.74 7.82
N HIS A 199 -22.79 -0.57 8.46
CA HIS A 199 -23.76 0.50 8.19
C HIS A 199 -23.09 1.64 7.41
N HIS A 200 -23.70 2.04 6.29
CA HIS A 200 -23.13 3.00 5.35
C HIS A 200 -23.84 4.35 5.38
N GLY A 201 -23.06 5.43 5.20
CA GLY A 201 -23.57 6.80 5.12
C GLY A 201 -24.18 7.30 6.43
N LEU A 202 -23.49 7.07 7.55
CA LEU A 202 -23.80 7.65 8.85
C LEU A 202 -22.93 8.88 9.09
N GLU A 203 -23.56 10.05 9.22
CA GLU A 203 -22.89 11.29 9.63
C GLU A 203 -22.73 11.32 11.15
N TYR A 204 -21.62 11.90 11.62
CA TYR A 204 -21.20 11.92 13.02
C TYR A 204 -21.62 13.22 13.72
N ASP A 205 -22.58 13.08 14.64
CA ASP A 205 -23.12 14.09 15.56
C ASP A 205 -23.96 15.25 14.96
N ASP A 206 -24.20 16.31 15.75
CA ASP A 206 -25.20 17.39 15.66
C ASP A 206 -26.63 17.05 16.15
N GLY A 207 -26.84 15.88 16.77
CA GLY A 207 -28.09 15.48 17.44
C GLY A 207 -29.31 15.22 16.53
N VAL A 208 -29.55 16.08 15.53
CA VAL A 208 -30.58 15.89 14.48
C VAL A 208 -30.27 14.65 13.64
N ALA A 209 -28.98 14.35 13.42
CA ALA A 209 -28.53 13.19 12.66
C ALA A 209 -28.98 11.84 13.25
N ALA A 210 -29.31 11.76 14.54
CA ALA A 210 -29.80 10.53 15.18
C ALA A 210 -31.16 10.06 14.62
N LEU A 211 -31.95 10.97 14.03
CA LEU A 211 -33.22 10.65 13.36
C LEU A 211 -33.01 10.15 11.92
N SER A 212 -31.82 10.33 11.34
CA SER A 212 -31.52 9.91 9.96
C SER A 212 -31.21 8.40 9.89
N PRO A 213 -31.87 7.67 8.97
CA PRO A 213 -31.65 6.23 8.77
C PRO A 213 -30.30 5.94 8.08
N PRO A 214 -29.75 4.72 8.21
CA PRO A 214 -28.55 4.33 7.44
C PRO A 214 -28.84 4.35 5.94
N ARG A 215 -27.98 5.00 5.14
CA ARG A 215 -28.12 5.04 3.66
C ARG A 215 -27.96 3.67 3.02
N GLY A 216 -27.20 2.78 3.66
CA GLY A 216 -27.24 1.35 3.35
C GLY A 216 -26.76 0.48 4.51
N VAL A 217 -26.99 -0.81 4.40
CA VAL A 217 -26.48 -1.84 5.32
C VAL A 217 -25.96 -3.01 4.49
N THR A 218 -24.73 -3.47 4.75
CA THR A 218 -24.16 -4.66 4.11
C THR A 218 -24.04 -5.79 5.12
N MET A 219 -24.51 -6.97 4.77
CA MET A 219 -24.40 -8.22 5.53
C MET A 219 -23.37 -9.13 4.85
N ALA A 220 -22.31 -9.44 5.57
CA ALA A 220 -21.29 -10.41 5.22
C ALA A 220 -21.54 -11.76 5.92
N GLY A 221 -20.64 -12.73 5.73
CA GLY A 221 -20.62 -13.91 6.57
C GLY A 221 -20.24 -13.56 8.02
N TRP A 222 -20.64 -14.39 8.97
CA TRP A 222 -20.00 -14.44 10.29
C TRP A 222 -18.79 -15.37 10.18
N ALA A 223 -17.60 -14.85 10.47
CA ALA A 223 -16.34 -15.57 10.30
C ALA A 223 -15.90 -16.27 11.59
N ASN A 224 -15.86 -17.60 11.57
CA ASN A 224 -15.18 -18.38 12.60
C ASN A 224 -13.77 -18.79 12.11
N CYS A 225 -12.73 -18.37 12.83
CA CYS A 225 -11.33 -18.72 12.56
C CYS A 225 -10.69 -19.54 13.69
N SER A 226 -11.46 -20.32 14.45
CA SER A 226 -10.93 -21.29 15.44
C SER A 226 -9.83 -22.20 14.87
N ASP A 227 -9.93 -22.49 13.57
CA ASP A 227 -9.09 -23.45 12.87
C ASP A 227 -7.88 -22.78 12.19
N ALA A 228 -7.77 -21.45 12.27
CA ALA A 228 -6.66 -20.67 11.70
C ALA A 228 -5.43 -20.56 12.63
N GLY A 229 -5.54 -21.04 13.87
CA GLY A 229 -4.39 -21.14 14.78
C GLY A 229 -3.88 -19.81 15.38
N PHE A 230 -4.59 -18.69 15.19
CA PHE A 230 -4.23 -17.39 15.73
C PHE A 230 -3.93 -17.45 17.25
N HIS A 231 -2.75 -17.00 17.64
CA HIS A 231 -2.33 -16.89 19.04
C HIS A 231 -3.06 -15.73 19.73
N PRO A 232 -3.33 -15.76 21.06
CA PRO A 232 -4.04 -14.68 21.74
C PRO A 232 -3.35 -13.31 21.70
N LEU A 233 -2.04 -13.29 21.40
CA LEU A 233 -1.25 -12.06 21.24
C LEU A 233 -1.27 -11.49 19.82
N ASP A 234 -1.77 -12.26 18.83
CA ASP A 234 -1.79 -11.84 17.42
C ASP A 234 -2.74 -10.65 17.22
N ARG A 235 -2.27 -9.66 16.44
CA ARG A 235 -3.02 -8.44 16.12
C ARG A 235 -2.79 -8.04 14.67
N GLY A 236 -3.84 -8.05 13.87
CA GLY A 236 -3.74 -7.74 12.44
C GLY A 236 -5.10 -7.55 11.77
N THR A 237 -5.07 -7.49 10.44
CA THR A 237 -6.27 -7.46 9.60
C THR A 237 -6.29 -8.72 8.75
N LEU A 238 -7.35 -9.52 8.86
CA LEU A 238 -7.69 -10.57 7.93
C LEU A 238 -8.50 -9.95 6.79
N VAL A 239 -8.10 -10.22 5.54
CA VAL A 239 -8.81 -9.76 4.35
C VAL A 239 -9.46 -10.98 3.67
N THR A 240 -10.78 -10.95 3.48
CA THR A 240 -11.56 -12.05 2.90
C THR A 240 -12.42 -11.58 1.74
N ARG A 241 -12.43 -12.33 0.63
CA ARG A 241 -13.30 -12.07 -0.52
C ARG A 241 -14.61 -12.85 -0.35
N GLU A 242 -15.69 -12.14 -0.03
CA GLU A 242 -16.96 -12.72 0.38
C GLU A 242 -18.09 -12.38 -0.59
N VAL A 243 -19.07 -13.28 -0.72
CA VAL A 243 -20.39 -12.91 -1.26
C VAL A 243 -21.19 -12.27 -0.13
N VAL A 244 -21.70 -11.06 -0.38
CA VAL A 244 -22.39 -10.22 0.62
C VAL A 244 -23.77 -9.81 0.11
N MET A 245 -24.69 -9.53 1.04
CA MET A 245 -25.97 -8.90 0.72
C MET A 245 -25.92 -7.43 1.12
N SER A 246 -26.07 -6.51 0.17
CA SER A 246 -26.16 -5.08 0.45
C SER A 246 -27.59 -4.58 0.29
N ALA A 247 -28.06 -3.79 1.24
CA ALA A 247 -29.36 -3.12 1.26
C ALA A 247 -29.15 -1.62 1.08
N THR A 248 -29.51 -1.08 -0.09
CA THR A 248 -29.29 0.34 -0.46
C THR A 248 -30.60 1.11 -0.48
N LEU A 249 -30.63 2.32 0.08
CA LEU A 249 -31.78 3.23 0.00
C LEU A 249 -31.95 3.77 -1.43
N GLU A 250 -33.03 3.39 -2.12
CA GLU A 250 -33.32 3.84 -3.50
C GLU A 250 -34.30 5.03 -3.55
N LYS A 251 -35.20 5.16 -2.58
CA LYS A 251 -36.18 6.26 -2.51
C LYS A 251 -36.47 6.67 -1.07
N GLU A 252 -36.52 7.98 -0.85
CA GLU A 252 -37.02 8.63 0.37
C GLU A 252 -38.13 9.62 -0.04
N GLY A 253 -39.20 9.73 0.76
CA GLY A 253 -40.33 10.61 0.46
C GLY A 253 -41.37 10.65 1.58
N PHE A 254 -42.48 11.35 1.31
CA PHE A 254 -43.54 11.64 2.28
C PHE A 254 -44.89 11.12 1.77
N GLY A 255 -45.72 10.56 2.67
CA GLY A 255 -47.07 10.05 2.35
C GLY A 255 -47.16 8.57 1.94
N GLY A 256 -48.35 7.99 2.05
CA GLY A 256 -48.62 6.58 1.74
C GLY A 256 -50.08 6.16 1.93
N GLU A 257 -50.36 4.89 1.68
CA GLU A 257 -51.64 4.21 1.93
C GLU A 257 -51.41 2.70 2.10
N GLY A 258 -52.18 2.04 2.98
CA GLY A 258 -52.14 0.59 3.23
C GLY A 258 -52.07 0.19 4.72
N PRO A 259 -52.62 -0.99 5.11
CA PRO A 259 -52.70 -1.45 6.50
C PRO A 259 -51.44 -2.20 6.99
N TYR A 260 -51.40 -2.75 8.21
CA TYR A 260 -50.96 -2.17 9.51
C TYR A 260 -50.15 -3.28 10.26
N VAL A 261 -49.66 -3.23 11.51
CA VAL A 261 -49.72 -2.36 12.71
C VAL A 261 -48.38 -2.53 13.47
N MET A 262 -47.89 -1.54 14.24
CA MET A 262 -46.92 -1.74 15.34
C MET A 262 -47.06 -0.67 16.45
N ARG A 263 -46.51 -0.99 17.64
CA ARG A 263 -46.36 -0.18 18.86
C ARG A 263 -45.12 -0.72 19.62
N LYS A 264 -44.47 0.00 20.56
CA LYS A 264 -44.63 1.41 21.02
C LYS A 264 -43.47 2.30 20.46
N LYS A 265 -43.02 3.46 20.97
CA LYS A 265 -43.33 4.28 22.19
C LYS A 265 -43.61 5.76 21.87
N GLU A 266 -42.68 6.48 21.21
CA GLU A 266 -42.80 7.90 20.79
C GLU A 266 -42.99 8.09 19.27
N ALA A 267 -42.55 7.12 18.47
CA ALA A 267 -42.91 6.97 17.07
C ALA A 267 -43.68 5.65 16.87
N ALA A 268 -44.43 5.56 15.78
CA ALA A 268 -44.97 4.32 15.25
C ALA A 268 -44.31 4.04 13.90
N GLY A 269 -43.76 2.85 13.71
CA GLY A 269 -43.10 2.42 12.48
C GLY A 269 -43.82 1.26 11.82
N TRP A 270 -43.83 1.20 10.50
CA TRP A 270 -44.40 0.13 9.69
C TRP A 270 -43.40 -0.30 8.63
N TYR A 271 -43.32 -1.59 8.33
CA TYR A 271 -42.55 -2.10 7.21
C TYR A 271 -43.34 -3.14 6.41
N ARG A 272 -43.04 -3.24 5.12
CA ARG A 272 -43.59 -4.26 4.22
C ARG A 272 -42.57 -4.67 3.17
N VAL A 273 -42.66 -5.92 2.74
CA VAL A 273 -41.87 -6.49 1.64
C VAL A 273 -42.81 -6.62 0.44
N PRO A 274 -42.90 -5.62 -0.46
CA PRO A 274 -43.85 -5.68 -1.59
C PRO A 274 -43.42 -6.73 -2.63
N GLU A 275 -42.12 -6.90 -2.81
CA GLU A 275 -41.49 -7.81 -3.78
C GLU A 275 -40.22 -8.39 -3.17
N PRO A 276 -39.76 -9.59 -3.59
CA PRO A 276 -38.45 -10.13 -3.24
C PRO A 276 -37.32 -9.10 -3.47
N GLY A 277 -36.41 -9.00 -2.50
CA GLY A 277 -35.31 -8.03 -2.55
C GLY A 277 -35.74 -6.56 -2.37
N THR A 278 -37.00 -6.24 -2.04
CA THR A 278 -37.44 -4.86 -1.78
C THR A 278 -38.07 -4.75 -0.40
N VAL A 279 -37.68 -3.73 0.37
CA VAL A 279 -38.24 -3.44 1.69
C VAL A 279 -38.68 -1.98 1.75
N GLN A 280 -39.96 -1.74 2.03
CA GLN A 280 -40.49 -0.40 2.29
C GLN A 280 -40.68 -0.22 3.80
N ILE A 281 -40.15 0.87 4.36
CA ILE A 281 -40.25 1.22 5.78
C ILE A 281 -40.80 2.65 5.87
N GLN A 282 -41.70 2.92 6.80
CA GLN A 282 -42.24 4.25 7.04
C GLN A 282 -42.50 4.46 8.54
N TRP A 283 -42.48 5.69 9.03
CA TRP A 283 -42.84 6.00 10.42
C TRP A 283 -43.54 7.34 10.56
N ALA A 284 -44.17 7.53 11.71
CA ALA A 284 -44.82 8.77 12.12
C ALA A 284 -44.66 8.97 13.64
N LYS A 285 -44.45 10.20 14.07
CA LYS A 285 -44.57 10.61 15.47
C LYS A 285 -45.91 10.20 16.06
N ARG A 286 -45.89 9.55 17.23
CA ARG A 286 -47.09 9.04 17.88
C ARG A 286 -47.92 10.19 18.46
N GLY A 287 -49.21 10.18 18.17
CA GLY A 287 -50.19 11.12 18.70
C GLY A 287 -51.50 10.42 19.11
N ASN A 288 -52.44 11.20 19.63
CA ASN A 288 -53.68 10.70 20.24
C ASN A 288 -54.53 9.82 19.28
N TRP A 289 -54.45 10.10 17.98
CA TRP A 289 -55.09 9.33 16.89
C TRP A 289 -54.82 7.82 16.92
N LEU A 290 -53.76 7.36 17.59
CA LEU A 290 -53.44 5.94 17.70
C LEU A 290 -54.34 5.20 18.70
N ASP A 291 -54.88 5.90 19.69
CA ASP A 291 -55.69 5.36 20.80
C ASP A 291 -57.18 5.77 20.67
N ASP A 292 -57.56 6.39 19.56
CA ASP A 292 -58.91 6.88 19.25
C ASP A 292 -59.72 5.83 18.45
N ALA A 293 -60.73 5.21 19.07
CA ALA A 293 -61.54 4.17 18.43
C ALA A 293 -62.54 4.70 17.36
N SER A 294 -62.57 6.02 17.17
CA SER A 294 -63.46 6.74 16.25
C SER A 294 -63.03 6.69 14.77
N GLY A 295 -61.77 6.33 14.50
CA GLY A 295 -61.25 6.12 13.13
C GLY A 295 -61.03 7.40 12.30
N THR A 296 -61.21 8.59 12.88
CA THR A 296 -61.06 9.86 12.14
C THR A 296 -59.60 10.36 12.13
N GLN A 297 -59.04 10.44 10.92
CA GLN A 297 -57.70 10.93 10.56
C GLN A 297 -56.51 10.03 10.97
N PRO A 298 -55.93 9.25 10.04
CA PRO A 298 -54.62 8.62 10.26
C PRO A 298 -53.53 9.69 10.31
N GLY A 299 -52.57 9.55 11.24
CA GLY A 299 -51.43 10.46 11.33
C GLY A 299 -50.55 10.39 10.07
N LEU A 300 -50.13 11.55 9.55
CA LEU A 300 -49.24 11.61 8.39
C LEU A 300 -47.91 10.90 8.67
N ALA A 301 -47.49 10.05 7.72
CA ALA A 301 -46.16 9.45 7.73
C ALA A 301 -45.08 10.54 7.57
N GLU A 302 -44.22 10.70 8.58
CA GLU A 302 -43.13 11.68 8.59
C GLU A 302 -42.07 11.35 7.56
N ARG A 303 -41.76 10.06 7.34
CA ARG A 303 -40.90 9.59 6.24
C ARG A 303 -41.30 8.21 5.76
N ARG A 304 -41.04 7.95 4.48
CA ARG A 304 -41.15 6.66 3.80
C ARG A 304 -39.88 6.37 3.01
N LEU A 305 -39.24 5.25 3.32
CA LEU A 305 -38.03 4.72 2.71
C LEU A 305 -38.34 3.50 1.84
N THR A 306 -37.58 3.32 0.76
CA THR A 306 -37.53 2.06 -0.01
C THR A 306 -36.09 1.61 -0.13
N TYR A 307 -35.75 0.50 0.53
CA TYR A 307 -34.48 -0.19 0.38
C TYR A 307 -34.59 -1.31 -0.65
N ARG A 308 -33.52 -1.51 -1.41
CA ARG A 308 -33.37 -2.68 -2.28
C ARG A 308 -32.18 -3.52 -1.85
N MET A 309 -32.43 -4.81 -1.67
CA MET A 309 -31.44 -5.81 -1.28
C MET A 309 -30.91 -6.55 -2.51
N ARG A 310 -29.59 -6.67 -2.52
CA ARG A 310 -28.76 -6.96 -3.69
C ARG A 310 -27.64 -7.90 -3.25
N LEU A 311 -27.45 -9.03 -3.91
CA LEU A 311 -26.24 -9.85 -3.72
C LEU A 311 -25.10 -9.28 -4.57
N ALA A 312 -23.91 -9.18 -3.97
CA ALA A 312 -22.69 -8.68 -4.59
C ALA A 312 -21.47 -9.46 -4.05
N VAL A 313 -20.30 -9.27 -4.66
CA VAL A 313 -19.01 -9.71 -4.09
C VAL A 313 -18.33 -8.49 -3.48
N ALA A 314 -17.75 -8.65 -2.29
CA ALA A 314 -16.99 -7.61 -1.61
C ALA A 314 -15.70 -8.19 -1.00
N GLU A 315 -14.71 -7.33 -0.83
CA GLU A 315 -13.57 -7.57 0.03
C GLU A 315 -13.89 -7.03 1.43
N MET A 316 -13.78 -7.90 2.43
CA MET A 316 -14.12 -7.66 3.83
C MET A 316 -12.84 -7.59 4.65
N HIS A 317 -12.68 -6.52 5.43
CA HIS A 317 -11.55 -6.36 6.34
C HIS A 317 -11.99 -6.67 7.78
N ARG A 318 -11.35 -7.66 8.39
CA ARG A 318 -11.69 -8.21 9.70
C ARG A 318 -10.53 -8.03 10.68
N ARG A 319 -10.82 -7.56 11.90
CA ARG A 319 -9.82 -7.30 12.93
C ARG A 319 -9.48 -8.60 13.67
N VAL A 320 -8.25 -9.08 13.50
CA VAL A 320 -7.71 -10.24 14.23
C VAL A 320 -7.21 -9.76 15.60
N MET A 321 -7.75 -10.35 16.68
CA MET A 321 -7.33 -10.13 18.06
C MET A 321 -7.85 -11.23 18.98
N ASN A 322 -7.11 -11.56 20.05
CA ASN A 322 -7.51 -12.53 21.08
C ASN A 322 -7.97 -13.88 20.47
N SER A 323 -7.25 -14.39 19.46
CA SER A 323 -7.60 -15.60 18.69
C SER A 323 -8.95 -15.57 17.93
N SER A 324 -9.62 -14.40 17.79
CA SER A 324 -10.84 -14.23 17.00
C SER A 324 -10.61 -13.32 15.79
N CYS A 325 -11.36 -13.59 14.72
CA CYS A 325 -11.43 -12.82 13.47
C CYS A 325 -12.84 -12.29 13.18
N GLU A 326 -13.79 -12.45 14.11
CA GLU A 326 -15.22 -12.18 13.86
C GLU A 326 -15.49 -10.70 13.53
N HIS A 327 -14.70 -9.80 14.11
CA HIS A 327 -15.05 -8.38 14.19
C HIS A 327 -14.69 -7.61 12.91
N ILE A 328 -15.69 -6.97 12.32
CA ILE A 328 -15.53 -6.03 11.20
C ILE A 328 -15.52 -4.61 11.80
N PRO A 329 -14.46 -3.80 11.62
CA PRO A 329 -14.50 -2.41 12.05
C PRO A 329 -15.61 -1.65 11.30
N GLY A 330 -16.35 -0.78 12.00
CA GLY A 330 -17.49 -0.06 11.41
C GLY A 330 -17.12 1.14 10.53
N GLY A 331 -15.97 1.13 9.84
CA GLY A 331 -15.37 2.30 9.20
C GLY A 331 -15.56 2.40 7.68
N SER A 332 -15.21 3.57 7.15
CA SER A 332 -15.17 3.83 5.70
C SER A 332 -13.91 3.22 5.08
N GLY A 333 -14.01 1.97 4.63
CA GLY A 333 -12.93 1.21 4.01
C GLY A 333 -12.94 -0.28 4.35
N ASP A 334 -13.63 -0.66 5.43
CA ASP A 334 -13.65 -2.05 5.92
C ASP A 334 -14.50 -3.01 5.04
N VAL A 335 -15.25 -2.45 4.08
CA VAL A 335 -15.98 -3.17 3.03
C VAL A 335 -15.74 -2.48 1.69
N LEU A 336 -15.01 -3.15 0.80
CA LEU A 336 -14.80 -2.68 -0.58
C LEU A 336 -15.69 -3.50 -1.52
N ALA A 337 -16.61 -2.85 -2.24
CA ALA A 337 -17.48 -3.53 -3.18
C ALA A 337 -16.72 -3.89 -4.47
N VAL A 338 -16.72 -5.18 -4.85
CA VAL A 338 -15.93 -5.73 -5.96
C VAL A 338 -16.81 -6.05 -7.19
N SER A 339 -18.15 -5.93 -7.09
CA SER A 339 -19.08 -6.19 -8.19
C SER A 339 -20.08 -5.04 -8.40
N GLU A 340 -20.09 -4.47 -9.61
CA GLU A 340 -21.14 -3.54 -10.06
C GLU A 340 -22.48 -4.26 -10.32
N ARG A 341 -22.42 -5.53 -10.76
CA ARG A 341 -23.62 -6.31 -11.09
C ARG A 341 -24.20 -6.93 -9.82
N SER A 342 -25.24 -6.26 -9.30
CA SER A 342 -26.05 -6.75 -8.19
C SER A 342 -27.14 -7.72 -8.65
N ILE A 343 -27.18 -8.93 -8.10
CA ILE A 343 -28.32 -9.84 -8.32
C ILE A 343 -29.48 -9.40 -7.42
N THR A 344 -30.60 -9.01 -8.02
CA THR A 344 -31.87 -8.83 -7.31
C THR A 344 -32.44 -10.19 -6.93
N LEU A 345 -32.86 -10.35 -5.68
CA LEU A 345 -33.47 -11.59 -5.19
C LEU A 345 -34.78 -11.84 -5.97
N ARG A 346 -34.93 -13.02 -6.59
CA ARG A 346 -36.12 -13.38 -7.39
C ARG A 346 -37.04 -14.42 -6.74
N SER A 347 -36.60 -15.09 -5.68
CA SER A 347 -37.39 -16.12 -4.99
C SER A 347 -38.43 -15.50 -4.05
N ALA A 348 -39.64 -16.06 -4.03
CA ALA A 348 -40.69 -15.64 -3.12
C ALA A 348 -40.26 -15.80 -1.64
N ALA A 349 -40.71 -14.89 -0.78
CA ALA A 349 -40.43 -14.95 0.65
C ALA A 349 -41.07 -16.21 1.27
N SER A 350 -40.25 -17.05 1.91
CA SER A 350 -40.75 -18.24 2.60
C SER A 350 -41.25 -17.93 4.01
N SER A 351 -41.79 -18.95 4.68
CA SER A 351 -42.18 -18.91 6.09
C SER A 351 -41.07 -18.48 7.05
N VAL A 352 -39.78 -18.55 6.65
CA VAL A 352 -38.64 -18.08 7.45
C VAL A 352 -38.71 -16.56 7.68
N VAL A 353 -39.08 -15.78 6.65
CA VAL A 353 -39.23 -14.32 6.77
C VAL A 353 -40.36 -13.98 7.75
N ALA A 354 -41.49 -14.70 7.67
CA ALA A 354 -42.62 -14.53 8.58
C ALA A 354 -42.29 -14.94 10.03
N GLY A 355 -41.37 -15.90 10.23
CA GLY A 355 -40.81 -16.22 11.54
C GLY A 355 -40.02 -15.05 12.12
N ASN A 356 -39.10 -14.48 11.32
CA ASN A 356 -38.28 -13.34 11.74
C ASN A 356 -39.10 -12.08 12.04
N GLN A 357 -40.23 -11.85 11.36
CA GLN A 357 -41.11 -10.69 11.61
C GLN A 357 -41.53 -10.56 13.08
N ARG A 358 -41.85 -11.68 13.76
CA ARG A 358 -42.23 -11.68 15.19
C ARG A 358 -41.04 -11.33 16.10
N PHE A 359 -39.84 -11.77 15.76
CA PHE A 359 -38.63 -11.48 16.52
C PHE A 359 -38.18 -10.02 16.32
N VAL A 360 -38.22 -9.52 15.08
CA VAL A 360 -37.99 -8.11 14.75
C VAL A 360 -38.99 -7.21 15.49
N ALA A 361 -40.28 -7.59 15.52
CA ALA A 361 -41.30 -6.86 16.28
C ALA A 361 -40.99 -6.79 17.78
N ALA A 362 -40.47 -7.87 18.39
CA ALA A 362 -40.06 -7.88 19.79
C ALA A 362 -38.81 -7.02 20.08
N LEU A 363 -37.85 -6.98 19.16
CA LEU A 363 -36.68 -6.09 19.28
C LEU A 363 -37.06 -4.60 19.13
N LEU A 364 -38.08 -4.28 18.32
CA LEU A 364 -38.57 -2.92 18.12
C LEU A 364 -39.35 -2.35 19.33
N ASP A 365 -39.74 -3.18 20.31
CA ASP A 365 -40.45 -2.75 21.52
C ASP A 365 -39.51 -2.45 22.71
N VAL A 366 -38.19 -2.45 22.47
CA VAL A 366 -37.16 -2.06 23.46
C VAL A 366 -37.17 -0.54 23.67
N GLU A 367 -37.26 -0.11 24.94
CA GLU A 367 -37.34 1.31 25.27
C GLU A 367 -36.08 2.09 24.84
N GLY A 368 -36.27 3.24 24.20
CA GLY A 368 -35.20 4.14 23.76
C GLY A 368 -34.72 3.96 22.31
N MET A 369 -35.26 2.98 21.56
CA MET A 369 -34.85 2.77 20.16
C MET A 369 -35.25 3.92 19.23
N GLY A 370 -34.27 4.55 18.56
CA GLY A 370 -34.49 5.63 17.60
C GLY A 370 -34.82 5.12 16.17
N PRO A 371 -35.25 6.01 15.25
CA PRO A 371 -35.56 5.62 13.87
C PRO A 371 -34.38 4.98 13.12
N ARG A 372 -33.16 5.47 13.36
CA ARG A 372 -31.91 4.92 12.83
C ARG A 372 -31.73 3.44 13.21
N ASP A 373 -31.94 3.13 14.48
CA ASP A 373 -31.76 1.80 15.05
C ASP A 373 -32.91 0.86 14.67
N GLY A 374 -34.15 1.35 14.67
CA GLY A 374 -35.33 0.59 14.22
C GLY A 374 -35.23 0.18 12.75
N VAL A 375 -34.81 1.09 11.87
CA VAL A 375 -34.51 0.78 10.46
C VAL A 375 -33.38 -0.25 10.36
N SER A 376 -32.29 -0.10 11.14
CA SER A 376 -31.20 -1.09 11.19
C SER A 376 -31.70 -2.48 11.62
N VAL A 377 -32.51 -2.60 12.68
CA VAL A 377 -33.07 -3.87 13.17
C VAL A 377 -33.98 -4.53 12.13
N ILE A 378 -34.83 -3.76 11.44
CA ILE A 378 -35.71 -4.27 10.38
C ILE A 378 -34.88 -4.81 9.20
N LEU A 379 -33.89 -4.05 8.74
CA LEU A 379 -33.01 -4.48 7.64
C LEU A 379 -32.21 -5.72 8.03
N ARG A 380 -31.52 -5.72 9.18
CA ARG A 380 -30.74 -6.87 9.69
C ARG A 380 -31.59 -8.14 9.78
N GLY A 381 -32.79 -8.06 10.36
CA GLY A 381 -33.69 -9.22 10.52
C GLY A 381 -34.23 -9.79 9.22
N ILE A 382 -34.48 -8.95 8.20
CA ILE A 382 -34.89 -9.39 6.86
C ILE A 382 -33.71 -9.99 6.09
N MET A 383 -32.54 -9.33 6.14
CA MET A 383 -31.30 -9.80 5.50
C MET A 383 -30.87 -11.17 6.03
N ALA A 384 -30.86 -11.36 7.36
CA ALA A 384 -30.57 -12.65 7.98
C ALA A 384 -31.62 -13.73 7.61
N GLY A 385 -32.89 -13.36 7.50
CA GLY A 385 -33.97 -14.25 7.06
C GLY A 385 -33.78 -14.75 5.62
N TRP A 386 -33.48 -13.84 4.69
CA TRP A 386 -33.15 -14.19 3.31
C TRP A 386 -31.80 -14.92 3.19
N GLY A 387 -30.78 -14.55 3.97
CA GLY A 387 -29.50 -15.25 4.02
C GLY A 387 -29.62 -16.70 4.47
N SER A 388 -30.42 -16.97 5.51
CA SER A 388 -30.76 -18.33 5.94
C SER A 388 -31.54 -19.08 4.87
N GLN A 389 -32.60 -18.49 4.29
CA GLN A 389 -33.38 -19.11 3.22
C GLN A 389 -32.51 -19.44 2.00
N LEU A 390 -31.53 -18.59 1.66
CA LEU A 390 -30.61 -18.81 0.54
C LEU A 390 -29.64 -19.97 0.82
N ALA A 391 -29.12 -20.09 2.05
CA ALA A 391 -28.25 -21.19 2.46
C ALA A 391 -28.98 -22.55 2.50
N ASP A 392 -30.24 -22.57 2.96
CA ASP A 392 -31.09 -23.77 3.00
C ASP A 392 -31.35 -24.38 1.60
N ASN A 393 -31.16 -23.60 0.52
CA ASN A 393 -31.35 -24.05 -0.87
C ASN A 393 -30.03 -24.43 -1.60
N GLY A 394 -28.86 -24.25 -0.98
CA GLY A 394 -27.57 -24.67 -1.54
C GLY A 394 -26.37 -23.89 -1.00
N PRO A 395 -25.18 -24.52 -0.86
CA PRO A 395 -24.00 -23.87 -0.29
C PRO A 395 -23.13 -23.15 -1.32
N PRO A 396 -22.52 -21.98 -0.99
CA PRO A 396 -23.02 -20.94 -0.10
C PRO A 396 -23.10 -19.58 -0.82
N PRO A 397 -24.28 -18.98 -0.98
CA PRO A 397 -24.44 -17.64 -1.58
C PRO A 397 -24.05 -16.47 -0.63
N LEU A 398 -23.53 -16.78 0.56
CA LEU A 398 -22.97 -15.84 1.55
C LEU A 398 -21.75 -16.50 2.23
N GLY A 399 -20.69 -16.72 1.46
CA GLY A 399 -19.44 -17.33 1.90
C GLY A 399 -18.26 -16.86 1.05
N HIS A 400 -17.14 -17.59 1.09
CA HIS A 400 -15.97 -17.29 0.25
C HIS A 400 -16.35 -17.25 -1.23
N ALA A 401 -16.04 -16.16 -1.91
CA ALA A 401 -16.18 -16.09 -3.36
C ALA A 401 -15.09 -16.97 -4.02
N PRO A 402 -15.45 -17.96 -4.87
CA PRO A 402 -14.46 -18.82 -5.50
C PRO A 402 -13.38 -18.04 -6.27
N PRO A 403 -12.11 -18.52 -6.30
CA PRO A 403 -11.00 -17.80 -6.94
C PRO A 403 -11.20 -17.59 -8.46
N HIS A 404 -12.04 -18.40 -9.10
CA HIS A 404 -12.39 -18.27 -10.52
C HIS A 404 -13.67 -17.44 -10.79
N THR A 405 -14.22 -16.76 -9.78
CA THR A 405 -15.36 -15.85 -9.95
C THR A 405 -14.89 -14.45 -10.31
N GLU A 406 -14.59 -14.27 -11.59
CA GLU A 406 -14.86 -13.02 -12.30
C GLU A 406 -16.29 -13.09 -12.90
N PRO A 407 -16.96 -11.97 -13.21
CA PRO A 407 -18.40 -11.97 -13.50
C PRO A 407 -18.74 -12.92 -14.66
N PHE A 408 -19.78 -13.73 -14.46
CA PHE A 408 -19.97 -15.00 -15.17
C PHE A 408 -19.92 -14.90 -16.71
N ARG A 409 -19.27 -15.92 -17.30
CA ARG A 409 -19.34 -16.41 -18.69
C ARG A 409 -20.44 -15.75 -19.54
N LYS A 410 -20.06 -15.23 -20.72
CA LYS A 410 -20.95 -14.82 -21.83
C LYS A 410 -22.24 -15.67 -21.88
N GLU A 411 -23.38 -15.04 -21.59
CA GLU A 411 -24.69 -15.58 -21.97
C GLU A 411 -24.98 -15.22 -23.42
N GLU A 412 -25.21 -16.23 -24.25
CA GLU A 412 -25.76 -16.05 -25.59
C GLU A 412 -27.27 -15.79 -25.47
N GLY A 413 -27.65 -14.50 -25.38
CA GLY A 413 -29.04 -14.09 -25.13
C GLY A 413 -29.37 -12.74 -25.75
N THR A 414 -29.96 -12.74 -26.94
CA THR A 414 -30.29 -11.53 -27.71
C THR A 414 -31.32 -10.63 -27.02
N SER A 415 -30.90 -9.46 -26.51
CA SER A 415 -31.76 -8.28 -26.39
C SER A 415 -30.94 -6.99 -26.40
N THR A 416 -31.48 -5.92 -26.98
CA THR A 416 -30.72 -4.72 -27.36
C THR A 416 -30.88 -3.55 -26.38
N TRP A 417 -29.82 -3.25 -25.63
CA TRP A 417 -29.58 -1.93 -25.05
C TRP A 417 -28.08 -1.59 -25.15
N ILE A 418 -27.76 -0.39 -25.62
CA ILE A 418 -26.36 0.04 -25.80
C ILE A 418 -25.89 0.70 -24.50
N CYS A 419 -25.22 -0.08 -23.66
CA CYS A 419 -24.34 0.43 -22.62
C CYS A 419 -22.92 0.48 -23.17
N VAL A 420 -22.27 1.64 -23.15
CA VAL A 420 -20.83 1.75 -23.41
C VAL A 420 -20.11 1.41 -22.09
N GLU A 421 -19.97 0.11 -21.80
CA GLU A 421 -19.04 -0.35 -20.77
C GLU A 421 -17.62 0.04 -21.19
N TYR A 422 -16.94 0.85 -20.38
CA TYR A 422 -15.48 0.98 -20.47
C TYR A 422 -14.88 -0.24 -19.75
N PRO A 423 -14.26 -1.20 -20.46
CA PRO A 423 -13.53 -2.27 -19.78
C PRO A 423 -12.45 -1.67 -18.89
N THR A 424 -12.62 -1.85 -17.59
CA THR A 424 -11.61 -1.58 -16.56
C THR A 424 -10.45 -2.54 -16.78
N LYS A 425 -9.43 -2.06 -17.50
CA LYS A 425 -8.22 -2.85 -17.76
C LYS A 425 -7.54 -3.13 -16.42
N THR A 426 -7.50 -4.40 -16.04
CA THR A 426 -6.86 -4.87 -14.80
C THR A 426 -5.37 -4.50 -14.74
N LYS A 427 -4.73 -4.33 -15.90
CA LYS A 427 -3.35 -3.84 -16.06
C LYS A 427 -3.28 -2.75 -17.14
N VAL A 428 -2.48 -1.71 -16.92
CA VAL A 428 -2.14 -0.70 -17.92
C VAL A 428 -1.29 -1.33 -19.03
N ARG A 429 -1.66 -1.06 -20.28
CA ARG A 429 -1.03 -1.63 -21.48
C ARG A 429 -0.09 -0.65 -22.16
N VAL A 430 1.13 -1.09 -22.46
CA VAL A 430 2.17 -0.26 -23.09
C VAL A 430 2.73 -0.95 -24.33
N ALA A 431 2.65 -0.30 -25.50
CA ALA A 431 3.35 -0.72 -26.70
C ALA A 431 4.75 -0.09 -26.79
N ILE A 432 5.74 -0.87 -27.21
CA ILE A 432 7.04 -0.41 -27.70
C ILE A 432 7.10 -0.66 -29.20
N LEU A 433 7.46 0.37 -29.96
CA LEU A 433 7.71 0.31 -31.40
C LEU A 433 9.21 0.51 -31.63
N ASP A 434 9.92 -0.57 -31.99
CA ASP A 434 11.38 -0.52 -32.16
C ASP A 434 11.90 -1.67 -33.08
N THR A 435 13.18 -2.00 -32.93
CA THR A 435 13.97 -2.98 -33.69
C THR A 435 13.68 -4.45 -33.38
N GLY A 436 13.08 -4.75 -32.22
CA GLY A 436 12.73 -6.11 -31.83
C GLY A 436 12.63 -6.31 -30.33
N CYS A 437 12.65 -7.58 -29.90
CA CYS A 437 12.91 -7.98 -28.52
C CYS A 437 13.43 -9.42 -28.47
N ASP A 438 14.64 -9.62 -27.95
CA ASP A 438 15.16 -10.92 -27.52
C ASP A 438 14.68 -11.20 -26.08
N VAL A 439 13.64 -12.02 -25.96
CA VAL A 439 13.04 -12.39 -24.66
C VAL A 439 13.99 -13.21 -23.78
N ALA A 440 14.97 -13.91 -24.37
CA ALA A 440 15.93 -14.74 -23.65
C ALA A 440 17.14 -13.93 -23.13
N ALA A 441 17.20 -12.62 -23.41
CA ALA A 441 18.27 -11.76 -22.93
C ALA A 441 18.28 -11.66 -21.40
N ASN A 442 19.46 -11.80 -20.79
CA ASN A 442 19.65 -11.90 -19.32
C ASN A 442 18.91 -10.79 -18.54
N CYS A 443 18.89 -9.58 -19.07
CA CYS A 443 18.22 -8.39 -18.52
C CYS A 443 16.69 -8.48 -18.37
N ILE A 444 16.04 -9.41 -19.08
CA ILE A 444 14.60 -9.69 -19.02
C ILE A 444 14.37 -10.91 -18.14
N VAL A 445 15.10 -12.01 -18.38
CA VAL A 445 15.02 -13.25 -17.60
C VAL A 445 15.33 -13.01 -16.11
N ASN A 446 16.36 -12.22 -15.80
CA ASN A 446 16.75 -11.88 -14.42
C ASN A 446 15.74 -10.98 -13.68
N LEU A 447 14.64 -10.57 -14.31
CA LEU A 447 13.51 -9.89 -13.63
C LEU A 447 12.57 -10.88 -12.94
N GLY A 448 12.60 -12.17 -13.33
CA GLY A 448 11.77 -13.24 -12.78
C GLY A 448 10.32 -13.27 -13.30
N ASP A 449 9.74 -12.11 -13.64
CA ASP A 449 8.41 -11.99 -14.26
C ASP A 449 8.42 -11.46 -15.70
N GLY A 450 9.61 -11.12 -16.23
CA GLY A 450 9.78 -10.37 -17.48
C GLY A 450 9.20 -11.09 -18.72
N GLU A 451 9.49 -12.38 -18.87
CA GLU A 451 9.02 -13.19 -20.01
C GLU A 451 7.49 -13.35 -20.01
N ALA A 452 6.91 -13.69 -18.86
CA ALA A 452 5.46 -13.88 -18.67
C ALA A 452 4.63 -12.60 -18.91
N ARG A 453 5.27 -11.42 -18.93
CA ARG A 453 4.62 -10.14 -19.22
C ARG A 453 4.72 -9.71 -20.70
N LEU A 454 5.52 -10.44 -21.48
CA LEU A 454 5.66 -10.32 -22.94
C LEU A 454 4.95 -11.48 -23.70
N GLU A 455 4.54 -12.54 -23.00
CA GLU A 455 3.91 -13.72 -23.59
C GLU A 455 2.66 -13.34 -24.43
N GLY A 456 2.63 -13.79 -25.69
CA GLY A 456 1.55 -13.47 -26.64
C GLY A 456 1.54 -12.03 -27.18
N HIS A 457 2.36 -11.11 -26.65
CA HIS A 457 2.29 -9.68 -26.92
C HIS A 457 3.25 -9.19 -28.03
N TRP A 458 3.37 -9.95 -29.12
CA TRP A 458 4.35 -9.72 -30.20
C TRP A 458 3.72 -9.42 -31.57
N LYS A 459 4.35 -8.54 -32.36
CA LYS A 459 4.02 -8.33 -33.78
C LYS A 459 5.26 -7.95 -34.60
N ASP A 460 5.54 -8.68 -35.66
CA ASP A 460 6.60 -8.34 -36.62
C ASP A 460 6.03 -7.75 -37.93
N TRP A 461 6.46 -6.54 -38.28
CA TRP A 461 6.16 -5.85 -39.54
C TRP A 461 7.32 -5.90 -40.57
N VAL A 462 8.43 -6.56 -40.23
CA VAL A 462 9.68 -6.60 -41.00
C VAL A 462 9.89 -7.97 -41.66
N GLY A 463 9.84 -9.04 -40.86
CA GLY A 463 10.11 -10.41 -41.32
C GLY A 463 8.93 -11.38 -41.20
N ALA A 464 7.79 -10.92 -40.67
CA ALA A 464 6.65 -11.73 -40.28
C ALA A 464 6.97 -12.90 -39.30
N SER A 465 8.01 -12.74 -38.47
CA SER A 465 8.33 -13.70 -37.41
C SER A 465 7.17 -13.82 -36.41
N THR A 466 6.76 -15.06 -36.15
CA THR A 466 5.77 -15.39 -35.11
C THR A 466 6.35 -15.39 -33.69
N LEU A 467 7.67 -15.43 -33.56
CA LEU A 467 8.39 -15.40 -32.28
C LEU A 467 9.10 -14.04 -32.09
N PRO A 468 9.22 -13.54 -30.84
CA PRO A 468 10.06 -12.40 -30.50
C PRO A 468 11.51 -12.61 -30.95
N ILE A 469 12.04 -11.63 -31.67
CA ILE A 469 13.43 -11.57 -32.14
C ILE A 469 13.92 -10.13 -32.15
N ASP A 470 15.23 -9.91 -32.00
CA ASP A 470 15.89 -8.62 -32.19
C ASP A 470 17.18 -8.86 -32.99
N ASP A 471 17.16 -8.54 -34.30
CA ASP A 471 18.35 -8.69 -35.16
C ASP A 471 19.28 -7.46 -35.10
N ASP A 472 18.98 -6.43 -34.30
CA ASP A 472 19.88 -5.30 -34.11
C ASP A 472 21.16 -5.78 -33.39
N PRO A 473 22.36 -5.59 -33.95
CA PRO A 473 23.62 -5.90 -33.24
C PRO A 473 23.80 -5.13 -31.93
N LYS A 474 22.99 -4.08 -31.69
CA LYS A 474 22.93 -3.35 -30.42
C LYS A 474 21.72 -3.72 -29.55
N GLN A 475 20.78 -4.56 -29.99
CA GLN A 475 19.57 -4.94 -29.26
C GLN A 475 18.77 -3.73 -28.72
N HIS A 476 18.56 -2.69 -29.53
CA HIS A 476 17.94 -1.43 -29.09
C HIS A 476 16.48 -1.60 -28.61
N GLY A 477 15.70 -2.46 -29.25
CA GLY A 477 14.32 -2.74 -28.86
C GLY A 477 14.24 -3.56 -27.58
N THR A 478 15.06 -4.61 -27.47
CA THR A 478 15.26 -5.37 -26.22
C THR A 478 15.66 -4.46 -25.06
N LEU A 479 16.49 -3.43 -25.33
CA LEU A 479 16.82 -2.42 -24.34
C LEU A 479 15.61 -1.60 -23.90
N ALA A 480 14.82 -1.07 -24.83
CA ALA A 480 13.61 -0.31 -24.46
C ALA A 480 12.63 -1.16 -23.63
N VAL A 481 12.48 -2.45 -23.98
CA VAL A 481 11.64 -3.42 -23.26
C VAL A 481 12.17 -3.68 -21.85
N SER A 482 13.46 -4.01 -21.70
CA SER A 482 14.05 -4.32 -20.39
C SER A 482 13.94 -3.14 -19.39
N LEU A 483 14.13 -1.89 -19.85
CA LEU A 483 13.95 -0.70 -19.01
C LEU A 483 12.48 -0.48 -18.61
N LEU A 484 11.54 -0.68 -19.54
CA LEU A 484 10.11 -0.53 -19.25
C LEU A 484 9.64 -1.55 -18.21
N LEU A 485 10.02 -2.83 -18.37
CA LEU A 485 9.71 -3.92 -17.44
C LEU A 485 10.29 -3.68 -16.04
N ARG A 486 11.51 -3.15 -15.95
CA ARG A 486 12.20 -2.79 -14.69
C ARG A 486 11.45 -1.70 -13.91
N VAL A 487 10.97 -0.66 -14.59
CA VAL A 487 10.32 0.51 -13.96
C VAL A 487 8.85 0.23 -13.61
N ALA A 488 8.09 -0.34 -14.55
CA ALA A 488 6.67 -0.58 -14.38
C ALA A 488 6.42 -2.08 -14.19
N ARG A 489 6.24 -2.56 -12.95
CA ARG A 489 6.12 -4.00 -12.67
C ARG A 489 4.73 -4.61 -12.93
N HIS A 490 3.67 -3.79 -12.98
CA HIS A 490 2.28 -4.26 -13.09
C HIS A 490 1.64 -4.03 -14.47
N THR A 491 2.45 -3.75 -15.50
CA THR A 491 1.98 -3.49 -16.87
C THR A 491 2.10 -4.72 -17.78
N GLU A 492 1.19 -4.80 -18.75
CA GLU A 492 1.33 -5.65 -19.94
C GLU A 492 2.14 -4.89 -21.00
N VAL A 493 3.19 -5.52 -21.52
CA VAL A 493 4.10 -4.89 -22.49
C VAL A 493 3.96 -5.59 -23.84
N PHE A 494 3.70 -4.79 -24.87
CA PHE A 494 3.51 -5.24 -26.25
C PHE A 494 4.66 -4.73 -27.12
N VAL A 495 5.19 -5.57 -28.00
CA VAL A 495 6.35 -5.22 -28.84
C VAL A 495 6.00 -5.34 -30.32
N ALA A 496 5.99 -4.20 -31.00
CA ALA A 496 5.86 -4.11 -32.45
C ALA A 496 7.24 -3.88 -33.07
N ARG A 497 7.78 -4.91 -33.73
CA ARG A 497 8.99 -4.79 -34.53
C ARG A 497 8.67 -4.05 -35.83
N ILE A 498 9.26 -2.86 -35.98
CA ILE A 498 9.03 -1.96 -37.12
C ILE A 498 10.24 -1.88 -38.07
N ALA A 499 11.45 -2.15 -37.58
CA ALA A 499 12.71 -2.14 -38.33
C ALA A 499 13.57 -3.37 -38.01
N ARG A 500 14.56 -3.67 -38.87
CA ARG A 500 15.54 -4.72 -38.60
C ARG A 500 16.54 -4.30 -37.52
N ASP A 501 17.00 -3.06 -37.60
CA ASP A 501 18.09 -2.44 -36.83
C ASP A 501 17.87 -0.91 -36.73
N GLN A 502 18.76 -0.21 -36.02
CA GLN A 502 18.62 1.23 -35.79
C GLN A 502 18.62 2.11 -37.06
N GLU A 503 19.26 1.69 -38.14
CA GLU A 503 19.29 2.45 -39.39
C GLU A 503 17.98 2.23 -40.17
N GLY A 504 17.44 1.00 -40.13
CA GLY A 504 16.11 0.67 -40.66
C GLY A 504 14.98 1.52 -40.07
N LEU A 505 15.08 1.97 -38.81
CA LEU A 505 14.08 2.86 -38.18
C LEU A 505 13.86 4.16 -38.98
N LYS A 506 14.93 4.70 -39.59
CA LYS A 506 14.91 5.96 -40.35
C LYS A 506 14.12 5.88 -41.66
N VAL A 507 13.73 4.68 -42.09
CA VAL A 507 12.93 4.41 -43.29
C VAL A 507 11.65 3.59 -43.00
N ALA A 508 11.38 3.26 -41.73
CA ALA A 508 10.29 2.37 -41.31
C ALA A 508 8.87 2.99 -41.34
N THR A 509 8.65 4.09 -42.08
CA THR A 509 7.41 4.90 -42.09
C THR A 509 6.13 4.06 -42.16
N ASP A 510 6.01 3.19 -43.16
CA ASP A 510 4.80 2.37 -43.35
C ASP A 510 4.59 1.37 -42.22
N ASN A 511 5.67 0.86 -41.62
CA ASN A 511 5.60 -0.07 -40.50
C ASN A 511 5.23 0.64 -39.21
N ILE A 512 5.69 1.87 -38.99
CA ILE A 512 5.27 2.73 -37.88
C ILE A 512 3.78 3.04 -37.99
N VAL A 513 3.28 3.42 -39.17
CA VAL A 513 1.84 3.69 -39.39
C VAL A 513 0.98 2.45 -39.10
N LYS A 514 1.39 1.26 -39.57
CA LYS A 514 0.72 -0.01 -39.27
C LYS A 514 0.77 -0.32 -37.76
N ALA A 515 1.93 -0.19 -37.14
CA ALA A 515 2.14 -0.52 -35.73
C ALA A 515 1.36 0.40 -34.78
N ILE A 516 1.30 1.70 -35.03
CA ILE A 516 0.48 2.66 -34.27
C ILE A 516 -1.00 2.28 -34.34
N SER A 517 -1.49 2.02 -35.56
CA SER A 517 -2.88 1.61 -35.80
C SER A 517 -3.22 0.30 -35.09
N TYR A 518 -2.34 -0.70 -35.18
CA TYR A 518 -2.51 -2.03 -34.58
C TYR A 518 -2.44 -1.99 -33.05
N ALA A 519 -1.53 -1.21 -32.48
CA ALA A 519 -1.41 -1.06 -31.03
C ALA A 519 -2.66 -0.43 -30.41
N ALA A 520 -3.29 0.52 -31.10
CA ALA A 520 -4.51 1.17 -30.61
C ALA A 520 -5.80 0.37 -30.87
N ALA A 521 -5.87 -0.37 -31.99
CA ALA A 521 -7.09 -1.08 -32.41
C ALA A 521 -7.14 -2.55 -31.93
N GLU A 522 -6.04 -3.30 -32.09
CA GLU A 522 -6.00 -4.76 -31.85
C GLU A 522 -5.50 -5.10 -30.44
N TRP A 523 -4.48 -4.38 -29.94
CA TRP A 523 -3.97 -4.57 -28.58
C TRP A 523 -4.69 -3.74 -27.52
N ASP A 524 -5.38 -2.66 -27.93
CA ASP A 524 -5.96 -1.66 -27.03
C ASP A 524 -4.92 -1.20 -25.99
N VAL A 525 -3.82 -0.60 -26.41
CA VAL A 525 -2.83 -0.04 -25.48
C VAL A 525 -3.25 1.33 -24.94
N ASP A 526 -2.77 1.67 -23.74
CA ASP A 526 -2.97 2.98 -23.11
C ASP A 526 -1.80 3.93 -23.42
N ILE A 527 -0.60 3.37 -23.63
CA ILE A 527 0.65 4.10 -23.85
C ILE A 527 1.42 3.50 -25.03
N VAL A 528 2.04 4.35 -25.85
CA VAL A 528 2.94 3.98 -26.95
C VAL A 528 4.30 4.66 -26.75
N SER A 529 5.36 3.88 -26.65
CA SER A 529 6.75 4.34 -26.52
C SER A 529 7.50 4.18 -27.85
N MET A 530 8.02 5.30 -28.37
CA MET A 530 8.75 5.39 -29.63
C MET A 530 10.17 5.91 -29.36
N SER A 531 11.11 5.00 -29.13
CA SER A 531 12.49 5.33 -28.73
C SER A 531 13.38 5.82 -29.89
N PHE A 532 12.78 6.42 -30.93
CA PHE A 532 13.42 6.77 -32.21
C PHE A 532 12.92 8.13 -32.73
N GLY A 533 13.58 8.65 -33.77
CA GLY A 533 13.18 9.91 -34.39
C GLY A 533 13.71 10.12 -35.82
N PHE A 534 13.16 11.14 -36.46
CA PHE A 534 13.45 11.63 -37.80
C PHE A 534 13.74 13.15 -37.74
N ASP A 535 14.69 13.63 -38.54
CA ASP A 535 14.99 15.07 -38.64
C ASP A 535 13.87 15.87 -39.35
N VAL A 536 13.03 15.17 -40.11
CA VAL A 536 11.91 15.72 -40.89
C VAL A 536 10.55 15.21 -40.41
N ARG A 537 9.52 16.06 -40.56
CA ARG A 537 8.13 15.75 -40.20
C ARG A 537 7.54 14.72 -41.17
N ILE A 538 7.14 13.55 -40.67
CA ILE A 538 6.54 12.48 -41.48
C ILE A 538 5.01 12.55 -41.40
N LEU A 539 4.38 13.22 -42.37
CA LEU A 539 2.93 13.48 -42.41
C LEU A 539 2.06 12.21 -42.25
N ALA A 540 2.52 11.06 -42.76
CA ALA A 540 1.79 9.79 -42.64
C ALA A 540 1.73 9.29 -41.18
N VAL A 541 2.81 9.45 -40.42
CA VAL A 541 2.91 9.04 -39.01
C VAL A 541 2.16 10.04 -38.11
N GLU A 542 2.29 11.35 -38.37
CA GLU A 542 1.50 12.39 -37.69
C GLU A 542 0.00 12.13 -37.87
N LYS A 543 -0.43 11.87 -39.11
CA LYS A 543 -1.82 11.51 -39.42
C LYS A 543 -2.26 10.26 -38.66
N ALA A 544 -1.43 9.22 -38.60
CA ALA A 544 -1.72 7.99 -37.86
C ALA A 544 -1.88 8.26 -36.35
N ILE A 545 -1.03 9.10 -35.76
CA ILE A 545 -1.14 9.54 -34.36
C ILE A 545 -2.45 10.32 -34.15
N SER A 546 -2.74 11.33 -34.97
CA SER A 546 -3.93 12.18 -34.82
C SER A 546 -5.23 11.41 -35.01
N GLU A 547 -5.33 10.57 -36.05
CA GLU A 547 -6.53 9.75 -36.26
C GLU A 547 -6.74 8.73 -35.14
N THR A 548 -5.65 8.17 -34.62
CA THR A 548 -5.69 7.24 -33.50
C THR A 548 -6.22 7.93 -32.23
N ILE A 549 -5.71 9.12 -31.90
CA ILE A 549 -6.18 9.91 -30.76
C ILE A 549 -7.65 10.31 -30.92
N THR A 550 -8.05 10.79 -32.10
CA THR A 550 -9.46 11.14 -32.39
C THR A 550 -10.39 9.93 -32.22
N LYS A 551 -10.09 8.79 -32.86
CA LYS A 551 -10.90 7.56 -32.74
C LYS A 551 -11.00 7.05 -31.30
N ARG A 552 -9.91 7.19 -30.52
CA ARG A 552 -9.88 6.84 -29.08
C ARG A 552 -10.80 7.74 -28.26
N ARG A 553 -10.78 9.05 -28.51
CA ARG A 553 -11.61 10.07 -27.84
C ARG A 553 -13.08 10.01 -28.25
N GLU A 554 -13.37 9.66 -29.49
CA GLU A 554 -14.73 9.32 -29.95
C GLU A 554 -15.27 8.07 -29.24
N ALA A 555 -14.42 7.10 -28.96
CA ALA A 555 -14.70 5.96 -28.08
C ALA A 555 -14.54 6.28 -26.57
N GLY A 556 -14.44 7.56 -26.19
CA GLY A 556 -14.42 8.05 -24.81
C GLY A 556 -13.16 7.75 -23.99
N ARG A 557 -12.09 7.26 -24.62
CA ARG A 557 -10.79 6.99 -24.00
C ARG A 557 -9.73 7.93 -24.57
N ASP A 558 -8.49 7.83 -24.10
CA ASP A 558 -7.36 8.49 -24.75
C ASP A 558 -6.22 7.47 -24.96
N ILE A 559 -5.09 7.93 -25.49
CA ILE A 559 -3.87 7.14 -25.66
C ILE A 559 -2.64 8.06 -25.62
N LEU A 560 -1.65 7.71 -24.82
CA LEU A 560 -0.46 8.54 -24.58
C LEU A 560 0.70 8.11 -25.48
N PHE A 561 1.27 9.03 -26.25
CA PHE A 561 2.47 8.78 -27.04
C PHE A 561 3.69 9.43 -26.37
N PHE A 562 4.79 8.69 -26.23
CA PHE A 562 6.09 9.17 -25.74
C PHE A 562 7.16 8.95 -26.81
N ALA A 563 8.06 9.93 -27.02
CA ALA A 563 9.16 9.78 -27.96
C ALA A 563 10.45 10.50 -27.53
N ALA A 564 11.59 9.98 -28.00
CA ALA A 564 12.92 10.50 -27.70
C ALA A 564 13.17 11.86 -28.40
N ALA A 565 13.56 12.89 -27.63
CA ALA A 565 13.68 14.26 -28.14
C ALA A 565 14.75 14.43 -29.24
N ASN A 566 16.04 14.26 -28.90
CA ASN A 566 17.20 14.14 -29.81
C ASN A 566 18.43 13.73 -28.95
N ASN A 567 19.50 13.22 -29.57
CA ASN A 567 20.78 12.89 -28.95
C ASN A 567 21.96 13.78 -29.40
N ASP A 568 21.71 14.79 -30.26
CA ASP A 568 22.73 15.73 -30.77
C ASP A 568 22.77 17.08 -30.03
N GLY A 569 21.88 17.28 -29.06
CA GLY A 569 21.74 18.54 -28.34
C GLY A 569 21.36 19.71 -29.24
N LEU A 570 21.93 20.89 -28.99
CA LEU A 570 21.62 22.13 -29.73
C LEU A 570 22.12 22.14 -31.19
N ASN A 571 22.81 21.09 -31.67
CA ASN A 571 23.24 21.00 -33.06
C ASN A 571 22.07 20.69 -34.03
N ASN A 572 20.99 20.10 -33.51
CA ASN A 572 19.77 19.77 -34.26
C ASN A 572 18.53 20.14 -33.43
N ASP A 573 17.41 20.41 -34.10
CA ASP A 573 16.10 20.57 -33.44
C ASP A 573 15.59 19.21 -32.90
N GLU A 574 14.57 19.27 -32.04
CA GLU A 574 13.79 18.13 -31.57
C GLU A 574 13.26 17.29 -32.76
N MET A 575 13.54 15.99 -32.77
CA MET A 575 13.16 15.09 -33.86
C MET A 575 11.64 14.87 -33.90
N PHE A 576 11.12 14.45 -35.04
CA PHE A 576 9.76 13.92 -35.16
C PHE A 576 9.80 12.41 -34.86
N PRO A 577 8.86 11.76 -34.14
CA PRO A 577 7.58 12.27 -33.66
C PRO A 577 7.64 13.03 -32.33
N ALA A 578 8.79 13.13 -31.66
CA ALA A 578 8.91 13.86 -30.38
C ALA A 578 8.53 15.35 -30.46
N SER A 579 8.57 15.97 -31.65
CA SER A 579 8.11 17.33 -31.94
C SER A 579 6.65 17.44 -32.40
N ASP A 580 5.88 16.34 -32.51
CA ASP A 580 4.43 16.37 -32.75
C ASP A 580 3.71 16.87 -31.48
N PRO A 581 2.82 17.90 -31.53
CA PRO A 581 2.16 18.45 -30.36
C PRO A 581 1.49 17.40 -29.47
N ASN A 582 0.91 16.35 -30.05
CA ASN A 582 0.19 15.31 -29.34
C ASN A 582 1.10 14.34 -28.56
N VAL A 583 2.38 14.25 -28.96
CA VAL A 583 3.38 13.36 -28.37
C VAL A 583 4.07 14.05 -27.19
N ILE A 584 4.35 13.31 -26.13
CA ILE A 584 5.17 13.75 -25.00
C ILE A 584 6.64 13.57 -25.39
N SER A 585 7.37 14.69 -25.47
CA SER A 585 8.80 14.71 -25.78
C SER A 585 9.62 14.35 -24.53
N VAL A 586 10.53 13.39 -24.66
CA VAL A 586 11.37 12.91 -23.55
C VAL A 586 12.83 13.28 -23.79
N SER A 587 13.32 14.18 -22.94
CA SER A 587 14.72 14.62 -22.86
C SER A 587 15.50 13.79 -21.83
N GLY A 588 16.82 13.96 -21.78
CA GLY A 588 17.70 13.19 -20.90
C GLY A 588 18.40 13.98 -19.80
N THR A 589 18.49 13.39 -18.61
CA THR A 589 19.29 13.89 -17.48
C THR A 589 20.38 12.91 -17.07
N ASP A 590 21.37 13.41 -16.33
CA ASP A 590 22.30 12.58 -15.57
C ASP A 590 21.66 11.99 -14.29
N HIS A 591 22.48 11.29 -13.51
CA HIS A 591 22.14 10.69 -12.22
C HIS A 591 21.82 11.70 -11.09
N SER A 592 22.17 12.98 -11.26
CA SER A 592 21.85 14.07 -10.34
C SER A 592 20.53 14.77 -10.66
N GLY A 593 19.94 14.48 -11.84
CA GLY A 593 18.77 15.16 -12.39
C GLY A 593 19.11 16.39 -13.24
N ALA A 594 20.39 16.64 -13.51
CA ALA A 594 20.82 17.74 -14.38
C ALA A 594 20.57 17.39 -15.85
N PHE A 595 19.96 18.32 -16.60
CA PHE A 595 19.80 18.17 -18.06
C PHE A 595 21.15 18.25 -18.75
N LEU A 596 21.46 17.21 -19.53
CA LEU A 596 22.69 17.15 -20.32
C LEU A 596 22.40 17.80 -21.67
N GLN A 597 23.19 18.80 -22.08
CA GLN A 597 22.96 19.53 -23.35
C GLN A 597 22.81 18.61 -24.56
N LYS A 598 23.55 17.49 -24.59
CA LYS A 598 23.46 16.46 -25.65
C LYS A 598 22.07 15.82 -25.77
N TYR A 599 21.32 15.71 -24.68
CA TYR A 599 19.99 15.10 -24.60
C TYR A 599 18.89 16.17 -24.47
N HIS A 600 19.18 17.37 -24.97
CA HIS A 600 18.39 18.59 -24.76
C HIS A 600 18.40 19.48 -26.02
N PRO A 601 17.69 19.10 -27.10
CA PRO A 601 17.60 19.89 -28.33
C PRO A 601 16.73 21.15 -28.16
N ASN A 602 16.72 22.01 -29.17
CA ASN A 602 15.74 23.10 -29.28
C ASN A 602 14.34 22.56 -29.63
N PRO A 603 13.25 23.12 -29.06
CA PRO A 603 11.89 22.70 -29.39
C PRO A 603 11.46 23.35 -30.72
N ARG A 604 10.80 22.58 -31.58
CA ARG A 604 10.26 23.12 -32.83
C ARG A 604 9.19 24.20 -32.56
N PRO A 605 8.93 25.15 -33.49
CA PRO A 605 8.05 26.29 -33.24
C PRO A 605 6.64 25.94 -32.73
N ASN A 606 6.10 24.80 -33.17
CA ASN A 606 4.81 24.23 -32.76
C ASN A 606 4.78 23.67 -31.32
N LYS A 607 5.92 23.60 -30.63
CA LYS A 607 6.03 23.18 -29.21
C LYS A 607 6.54 24.28 -28.26
N ARG A 608 6.75 25.51 -28.74
CA ARG A 608 7.18 26.62 -27.89
C ARG A 608 6.15 26.88 -26.79
N GLY A 609 6.60 26.89 -25.53
CA GLY A 609 5.73 27.06 -24.35
C GLY A 609 5.18 25.76 -23.76
N ILE A 610 5.33 24.60 -24.42
CA ILE A 610 4.98 23.31 -23.83
C ILE A 610 6.14 22.82 -22.94
N PRO A 611 5.92 22.50 -21.65
CA PRO A 611 6.97 21.96 -20.79
C PRO A 611 7.52 20.63 -21.33
N ARG A 612 8.85 20.47 -21.25
CA ARG A 612 9.54 19.25 -21.70
C ARG A 612 10.12 18.49 -20.52
N PHE A 613 9.94 17.17 -20.53
CA PHE A 613 10.20 16.33 -19.36
C PHE A 613 11.46 15.51 -19.54
N GLY A 614 12.29 15.49 -18.50
CA GLY A 614 13.57 14.78 -18.46
C GLY A 614 13.60 13.71 -17.40
N THR A 615 14.25 12.59 -17.71
CA THR A 615 14.61 11.56 -16.71
C THR A 615 15.94 10.90 -17.09
N LEU A 616 16.39 9.94 -16.28
CA LEU A 616 17.73 9.34 -16.38
C LEU A 616 18.02 8.82 -17.80
N ALA A 617 19.05 9.39 -18.42
CA ALA A 617 19.47 9.11 -19.79
C ALA A 617 20.98 8.93 -19.95
N GLU A 618 21.77 9.09 -18.89
CA GLU A 618 23.21 8.86 -18.91
C GLU A 618 23.60 7.75 -17.95
N ASN A 619 24.48 6.85 -18.42
CA ASN A 619 25.01 5.71 -17.68
C ASN A 619 23.89 4.86 -17.05
N VAL A 620 22.84 4.60 -17.84
CA VAL A 620 21.70 3.76 -17.47
C VAL A 620 22.17 2.29 -17.42
N PRO A 621 22.00 1.57 -16.29
CA PRO A 621 22.30 0.14 -16.22
C PRO A 621 21.33 -0.68 -17.08
N TYR A 622 21.89 -1.59 -17.88
CA TYR A 622 21.18 -2.32 -18.93
C TYR A 622 21.27 -3.85 -18.75
N ASP A 623 22.48 -4.35 -18.52
CA ASP A 623 22.77 -5.72 -18.06
C ASP A 623 22.33 -6.90 -18.96
N CYS A 624 21.94 -6.70 -20.23
CA CYS A 624 21.66 -7.83 -21.12
C CYS A 624 22.94 -8.60 -21.51
N ALA A 625 24.02 -7.87 -21.79
CA ALA A 625 25.28 -8.43 -22.28
C ALA A 625 26.19 -8.91 -21.14
N ASN A 626 26.46 -8.02 -20.17
CA ASN A 626 27.26 -8.27 -18.97
C ASN A 626 26.67 -7.45 -17.80
N GLU A 627 26.87 -7.90 -16.56
CA GLU A 627 26.66 -7.07 -15.37
C GLU A 627 27.48 -5.77 -15.47
N HIS A 628 26.92 -4.65 -15.02
CA HIS A 628 27.53 -3.31 -15.11
C HIS A 628 27.72 -2.80 -16.55
N SER A 629 26.92 -3.29 -17.51
CA SER A 629 26.86 -2.66 -18.85
C SER A 629 25.94 -1.44 -18.82
N PHE A 630 26.51 -0.27 -19.20
CA PHE A 630 25.82 1.02 -19.20
C PHE A 630 25.60 1.55 -20.62
N ARG A 631 24.54 2.33 -20.83
CA ARG A 631 24.30 3.10 -22.06
C ARG A 631 23.66 4.48 -21.79
N SER A 632 23.66 5.35 -22.80
CA SER A 632 23.19 6.73 -22.68
C SER A 632 22.43 7.21 -23.94
N GLY A 633 21.38 8.01 -23.77
CA GLY A 633 20.51 8.55 -24.83
C GLY A 633 19.05 8.76 -24.41
N CYS A 634 18.35 9.69 -25.07
CA CYS A 634 16.90 9.93 -24.89
C CYS A 634 16.04 8.69 -25.18
N SER A 635 16.53 7.78 -26.03
CA SER A 635 15.88 6.48 -26.31
C SER A 635 15.82 5.54 -25.10
N LEU A 636 16.63 5.80 -24.06
CA LEU A 636 16.57 5.10 -22.77
C LEU A 636 15.66 5.82 -21.77
N ALA A 637 15.66 7.15 -21.76
CA ALA A 637 14.74 7.94 -20.93
C ALA A 637 13.27 7.76 -21.35
N THR A 638 12.99 7.54 -22.63
CA THR A 638 11.62 7.37 -23.17
C THR A 638 10.86 6.20 -22.51
N PRO A 639 11.36 4.94 -22.51
CA PRO A 639 10.69 3.83 -21.83
C PRO A 639 10.69 3.96 -20.30
N ILE A 640 11.71 4.61 -19.71
CA ILE A 640 11.74 4.89 -18.26
C ILE A 640 10.59 5.84 -17.88
N LEU A 641 10.38 6.92 -18.62
CA LEU A 641 9.29 7.86 -18.34
C LEU A 641 7.92 7.24 -18.68
N ALA A 642 7.79 6.51 -19.80
CA ALA A 642 6.56 5.81 -20.15
C ALA A 642 6.17 4.78 -19.06
N GLY A 643 7.12 4.03 -18.51
CA GLY A 643 6.88 3.10 -17.40
C GLY A 643 6.53 3.78 -16.08
N LEU A 644 7.19 4.90 -15.77
CA LEU A 644 6.84 5.72 -14.61
C LEU A 644 5.40 6.22 -14.69
N ILE A 645 4.98 6.72 -15.85
CA ILE A 645 3.59 7.13 -16.10
C ILE A 645 2.64 5.95 -16.05
N ALA A 646 2.97 4.81 -16.66
CA ALA A 646 2.14 3.60 -16.57
C ALA A 646 1.89 3.18 -15.11
N THR A 647 2.90 3.34 -14.24
CA THR A 647 2.79 3.07 -12.80
C THR A 647 1.90 4.07 -12.07
N VAL A 648 1.88 5.34 -12.47
CA VAL A 648 0.94 6.36 -11.95
C VAL A 648 -0.49 6.04 -12.38
N VAL A 649 -0.72 5.69 -13.65
CA VAL A 649 -2.05 5.31 -14.16
C VAL A 649 -2.54 4.02 -13.47
N GLN A 650 -1.68 3.02 -13.30
CA GLN A 650 -2.01 1.78 -12.59
C GLN A 650 -2.36 2.03 -11.11
N TYR A 651 -1.67 2.96 -10.45
CA TYR A 651 -1.98 3.35 -9.08
C TYR A 651 -3.38 3.97 -8.97
N VAL A 652 -3.76 4.84 -9.91
CA VAL A 652 -5.13 5.41 -9.96
C VAL A 652 -6.18 4.35 -10.28
N GLU A 653 -5.87 3.41 -11.19
CA GLU A 653 -6.77 2.31 -11.55
C GLU A 653 -7.14 1.44 -10.34
N HIS A 654 -6.15 1.11 -9.51
CA HIS A 654 -6.30 0.35 -8.27
C HIS A 654 -7.06 1.12 -7.17
N MET A 655 -7.00 2.46 -7.16
CA MET A 655 -7.63 3.30 -6.13
C MET A 655 -9.12 3.61 -6.38
N GLY A 656 -9.67 3.27 -7.55
CA GLY A 656 -11.13 3.27 -7.79
C GLY A 656 -11.81 4.63 -8.05
N ASP A 657 -11.07 5.74 -8.20
CA ASP A 657 -11.64 7.07 -8.46
C ASP A 657 -11.79 7.32 -9.97
N ASP A 658 -13.01 7.18 -10.50
CA ASP A 658 -13.30 7.31 -11.94
C ASP A 658 -12.99 8.70 -12.52
N GLY A 659 -13.12 9.76 -11.73
CA GLY A 659 -12.75 11.12 -12.16
C GLY A 659 -11.26 11.24 -12.41
N LEU A 660 -10.44 10.69 -11.49
CA LEU A 660 -8.99 10.64 -11.65
C LEU A 660 -8.59 9.64 -12.75
N ARG A 661 -9.24 8.47 -12.87
CA ARG A 661 -8.97 7.42 -13.88
C ARG A 661 -9.07 7.91 -15.32
N HIS A 662 -10.03 8.80 -15.61
CA HIS A 662 -10.12 9.45 -16.92
C HIS A 662 -9.03 10.52 -17.06
N GLY A 663 -8.91 11.43 -16.08
CA GLY A 663 -7.98 12.56 -16.12
C GLY A 663 -6.53 12.15 -16.39
N VAL A 664 -5.97 11.18 -15.64
CA VAL A 664 -4.56 10.75 -15.78
C VAL A 664 -4.25 10.00 -17.08
N ARG A 665 -5.28 9.55 -17.82
CA ARG A 665 -5.10 8.95 -19.15
C ARG A 665 -5.05 9.97 -20.27
N THR A 666 -5.53 11.20 -20.03
CA THR A 666 -5.41 12.28 -21.01
C THR A 666 -3.99 12.83 -21.06
N ARG A 667 -3.56 13.26 -22.26
CA ARG A 667 -2.27 13.95 -22.46
C ARG A 667 -2.08 15.11 -21.47
N ASP A 668 -3.08 15.97 -21.35
CA ASP A 668 -2.95 17.22 -20.60
C ASP A 668 -3.02 16.97 -19.09
N GLY A 669 -3.83 16.00 -18.66
CA GLY A 669 -3.84 15.47 -17.29
C GLY A 669 -2.48 14.95 -16.85
N ILE A 670 -1.84 14.11 -17.66
CA ILE A 670 -0.53 13.57 -17.28
C ILE A 670 0.60 14.59 -17.36
N LEU A 671 0.52 15.60 -18.24
CA LEU A 671 1.45 16.73 -18.26
C LEU A 671 1.42 17.53 -16.94
N GLN A 672 0.23 17.76 -16.36
CA GLN A 672 0.13 18.44 -15.06
C GLN A 672 0.58 17.55 -13.90
N VAL A 673 0.23 16.26 -13.88
CA VAL A 673 0.76 15.33 -12.87
C VAL A 673 2.29 15.27 -12.94
N MET A 674 2.86 15.29 -14.14
CA MET A 674 4.32 15.41 -14.35
C MET A 674 4.89 16.75 -13.86
N ASN A 675 4.20 17.89 -14.05
CA ASN A 675 4.62 19.18 -13.47
C ASN A 675 4.69 19.11 -11.93
N HIS A 676 3.72 18.48 -11.27
CA HIS A 676 3.72 18.28 -9.81
C HIS A 676 4.75 17.25 -9.32
N MET A 677 5.18 16.34 -10.20
CA MET A 677 6.29 15.39 -9.96
C MET A 677 7.68 15.98 -10.26
N ALA A 678 7.76 17.15 -10.88
CA ALA A 678 9.02 17.71 -11.35
C ALA A 678 9.84 18.39 -10.23
N ASP A 679 11.16 18.44 -10.39
CA ASP A 679 12.10 19.14 -9.50
C ASP A 679 13.01 20.10 -10.27
N SER A 680 12.42 21.19 -10.79
CA SER A 680 13.16 22.28 -11.42
C SER A 680 12.43 23.63 -11.35
N ASN A 681 13.22 24.69 -11.18
CA ASN A 681 12.76 26.09 -11.24
C ASN A 681 12.64 26.61 -12.68
N ASP A 682 13.20 25.91 -13.67
CA ASP A 682 12.99 26.20 -15.09
C ASP A 682 11.54 25.85 -15.48
N MET A 683 10.80 26.78 -16.09
CA MET A 683 9.42 26.54 -16.53
C MET A 683 9.33 25.67 -17.80
N SER A 684 10.41 25.62 -18.59
CA SER A 684 10.47 24.93 -19.89
C SER A 684 11.07 23.52 -19.83
N HIS A 685 11.90 23.22 -18.82
CA HIS A 685 12.55 21.92 -18.65
C HIS A 685 12.33 21.35 -17.26
N LYS A 686 11.63 20.21 -17.18
CA LYS A 686 11.14 19.58 -15.96
C LYS A 686 11.79 18.22 -15.74
N TYR A 687 12.77 18.15 -14.85
CA TYR A 687 13.31 16.86 -14.40
C TYR A 687 12.24 16.17 -13.56
N ILE A 688 11.83 14.96 -13.94
CA ILE A 688 10.86 14.17 -13.18
C ILE A 688 11.57 13.50 -12.01
N ALA A 689 11.15 13.80 -10.79
CA ALA A 689 11.67 13.27 -9.55
C ALA A 689 10.67 12.27 -8.93
N PRO A 690 10.77 10.95 -9.20
CA PRO A 690 9.71 9.99 -8.86
C PRO A 690 9.38 9.94 -7.36
N TRP A 691 10.37 10.26 -6.52
CA TRP A 691 10.21 10.33 -5.07
C TRP A 691 9.24 11.42 -4.60
N LYS A 692 8.99 12.49 -5.37
CA LYS A 692 7.97 13.50 -5.02
C LYS A 692 6.54 12.93 -4.98
N PHE A 693 6.31 11.88 -5.76
CA PHE A 693 5.09 11.08 -5.74
C PHE A 693 5.20 9.92 -4.75
N PHE A 694 6.16 9.00 -4.94
CA PHE A 694 6.17 7.73 -4.21
C PHE A 694 6.52 7.82 -2.72
N LYS A 695 7.23 8.86 -2.25
CA LYS A 695 7.47 9.06 -0.80
C LYS A 695 6.19 9.45 -0.02
N ARG A 696 5.12 9.84 -0.70
CA ARG A 696 3.84 10.20 -0.06
C ARG A 696 3.06 8.96 0.36
N ASN A 697 2.24 9.10 1.39
CA ASN A 697 1.18 8.13 1.72
C ASN A 697 0.09 8.12 0.63
N GLY A 698 -0.88 7.19 0.69
CA GLY A 698 -1.92 7.07 -0.33
C GLY A 698 -2.72 8.37 -0.53
N GLU A 699 -3.19 8.97 0.56
CA GLU A 699 -3.89 10.26 0.55
C GLU A 699 -3.06 11.35 -0.13
N GLY A 700 -1.77 11.49 0.22
CA GLY A 700 -0.89 12.51 -0.35
C GLY A 700 -0.57 12.31 -1.83
N ARG A 701 -0.67 11.08 -2.36
CA ARG A 701 -0.60 10.78 -3.80
C ARG A 701 -1.89 11.18 -4.50
N ILE A 702 -3.04 10.77 -3.98
CA ILE A 702 -4.35 11.15 -4.51
C ILE A 702 -4.54 12.68 -4.49
N ALA A 703 -4.11 13.36 -3.43
CA ALA A 703 -4.15 14.82 -3.33
C ALA A 703 -3.24 15.52 -4.37
N LEU A 704 -2.07 14.94 -4.69
CA LEU A 704 -1.21 15.46 -5.77
C LEU A 704 -1.93 15.34 -7.13
N ILE A 705 -2.47 14.16 -7.43
CA ILE A 705 -3.13 13.91 -8.72
C ILE A 705 -4.38 14.78 -8.85
N ARG A 706 -5.19 14.90 -7.80
CA ARG A 706 -6.39 15.73 -7.81
C ARG A 706 -6.03 17.21 -8.01
N SER A 707 -5.07 17.76 -7.27
CA SER A 707 -4.58 19.15 -7.47
C SER A 707 -4.10 19.40 -8.90
N ALA A 708 -3.34 18.45 -9.48
CA ALA A 708 -2.84 18.56 -10.85
C ALA A 708 -3.94 18.50 -11.92
N LEU A 709 -5.04 17.79 -11.67
CA LEU A 709 -6.19 17.70 -12.57
C LEU A 709 -7.17 18.87 -12.38
N ASP A 710 -7.31 19.39 -11.15
CA ASP A 710 -8.11 20.58 -10.86
C ASP A 710 -7.53 21.83 -11.55
N GLU A 711 -6.19 21.91 -11.68
CA GLU A 711 -5.47 22.93 -12.47
C GLU A 711 -5.77 22.90 -13.99
N LEU A 712 -6.52 21.92 -14.50
CA LEU A 712 -7.02 21.89 -15.88
C LEU A 712 -8.46 22.39 -16.02
N GLN A 713 -9.20 22.51 -14.92
CA GLN A 713 -10.52 23.12 -14.97
C GLN A 713 -10.34 24.64 -15.08
N PRO A 714 -10.89 25.31 -16.11
CA PRO A 714 -10.89 26.76 -16.15
C PRO A 714 -11.65 27.30 -14.93
N CYS A 715 -11.10 28.35 -14.30
CA CYS A 715 -11.75 29.01 -13.17
C CYS A 715 -13.18 29.41 -13.55
N ARG A 716 -14.16 28.98 -12.75
CA ARG A 716 -15.59 29.31 -12.90
C ARG A 716 -15.91 30.66 -12.25
#